data_AF-R4UGE7-F1
#
_entry.id   AF-R4UGE7-F1
#
_cell.length_a   1.000
_cell.length_b   1.000
_cell.length_c   1.000
_cell.angle_alpha   90.00
_cell.angle_beta   90.00
_cell.angle_gamma   90.00
#
_symmetry.space_group_name_H-M   'P 1'
#
loop_
_entity.id
_entity.type
_entity.pdbx_description
1 polymer ?
#
loop_
_entity_poly.entity_id
_entity_poly.type
_entity_poly.pdbx_seq_one_letter_code
_entity_poly.pdbx_strand_id
1 'polypeptide(L)'
;MENKEKIFYDSMCNNCQEKFKKVIIAAKKNPLKDLKDLELLGCDVDKNGSLTNDNGLVPLAFIFCKNDSYVFFWKEDLYNGDGSPKIKISNNRIKLSQATIEQIKQNNSTKNNQLLVTSKEETHMIAQQLIKNNNQIMQRSFKRQILLLNHRHFLHMSKMKKMIISITLVLILLLAATGGTLGWYFSYLENKIVNGQLPNNNWRMNLNEHLKNKDLGDITDNCEETILTAVKEKNSEVQIEDLYVINITKISATVGVKSSSNLYDPNSTVNINYIAGLITLATDVKKRSFPNSSANEDPNKLMQIIASANSTLRVEEVKIANVLLINDTITADLIVRPGSQIYLKDDILKLYFTKNNRQLLSDVLTTENIGDVVDNNKMTILNKIKEVNQEVDIAQIEIVLNSISDQKALVQVKKDSTSYILNDEKIAVNFRIFNSKIGSIKQVINNNVSSIISMAQRKDNGKILASDFWGTLYQLDSDGKNEKELYRDSLQNHYKLLILSNGKILAGGDKGYNYNYEGVIRQVILDKDNVTFNEVSQEFDGSITALTQLFNGTILAATAGESIYQLDSNGKIIKQLVDGGFSGGIDSIIQLADGRVLAATREQWIYQLDSNGYNFTKLTTIPLNGISGIVQLNNGIILIADNKGIYQMNPDGTIKGQVEFAKSDSIFNFGNNITWVAKSDGIYELNTG
;
A
#
# COMPACT_ATOMS: atom_id res chain seq x y z
N MET A 1 27.66 30.15 27.46
CA MET A 1 29.02 30.08 26.85
C MET A 1 30.02 30.87 27.70
N GLU A 2 30.06 30.69 29.03
CA GLU A 2 30.74 31.68 29.88
C GLU A 2 32.14 31.34 30.39
N ASN A 3 32.70 30.14 30.16
CA ASN A 3 34.07 29.84 30.61
C ASN A 3 35.07 29.43 29.53
N LYS A 4 34.72 28.63 28.51
CA LYS A 4 35.71 28.10 27.54
C LYS A 4 35.99 29.09 26.39
N GLU A 5 34.93 29.63 25.79
CA GLU A 5 35.03 30.49 24.61
C GLU A 5 35.60 31.86 24.95
N LYS A 6 35.34 32.34 26.16
CA LYS A 6 35.91 33.58 26.69
C LYS A 6 37.43 33.50 26.83
N ILE A 7 37.97 32.39 27.35
CA ILE A 7 39.42 32.16 27.44
C ILE A 7 40.07 32.21 26.05
N PHE A 8 39.47 31.54 25.06
CA PHE A 8 39.97 31.60 23.68
C PHE A 8 39.89 33.01 23.11
N TYR A 9 38.77 33.70 23.26
CA TYR A 9 38.58 35.06 22.77
C TYR A 9 39.57 36.06 23.38
N ASP A 10 39.80 35.98 24.69
CA ASP A 10 40.72 36.86 25.42
C ASP A 10 42.19 36.57 25.05
N SER A 11 42.51 35.34 24.62
CA SER A 11 43.85 34.97 24.12
C SER A 11 44.14 35.44 22.68
N MET A 12 43.11 35.86 21.93
CA MET A 12 43.25 36.31 20.55
C MET A 12 43.71 37.77 20.47
N CYS A 13 44.53 38.10 19.45
CA CYS A 13 44.82 39.51 19.16
C CYS A 13 43.57 40.24 18.63
N ASN A 14 43.54 41.57 18.70
CA ASN A 14 42.39 42.39 18.30
C ASN A 14 41.85 42.05 16.89
N ASN A 15 42.73 41.79 15.91
CA ASN A 15 42.32 41.41 14.56
C ASN A 15 41.62 40.03 14.52
N CYS A 16 42.10 39.08 15.32
CA CYS A 16 41.47 37.76 15.45
C CYS A 16 40.15 37.81 16.22
N GLN A 17 40.04 38.67 17.23
CA GLN A 17 38.79 38.93 17.93
C GLN A 17 37.71 39.51 17.01
N GLU A 18 38.07 40.39 16.08
CA GLU A 18 37.14 40.89 15.06
C GLU A 18 36.70 39.80 14.09
N LYS A 19 37.61 38.91 13.67
CA LYS A 19 37.25 37.73 12.86
C LYS A 19 36.34 36.77 13.63
N PHE A 20 36.60 36.56 14.92
CA PHE A 20 35.78 35.75 15.82
C PHE A 20 34.35 36.28 15.87
N LYS A 21 34.16 37.58 16.11
CA LYS A 21 32.83 38.22 16.10
C LYS A 21 32.10 37.99 14.77
N LYS A 22 32.79 38.10 13.64
CA LYS A 22 32.20 37.84 12.31
C LYS A 22 31.72 36.41 12.17
N VAL A 23 32.48 35.42 12.64
CA VAL A 23 32.07 34.01 12.63
C VAL A 23 30.83 33.80 13.49
N ILE A 24 30.78 34.37 14.71
CA ILE A 24 29.60 34.24 15.58
C ILE A 24 28.36 34.90 14.96
N ILE A 25 28.50 36.08 14.35
CA ILE A 25 27.39 36.75 13.65
C ILE A 25 26.90 35.90 12.48
N ALA A 26 27.80 35.27 11.73
CA ALA A 26 27.44 34.37 10.64
C ALA A 26 26.71 33.11 11.16
N ALA A 27 27.19 32.52 12.25
CA ALA A 27 26.58 31.36 12.88
C ALA A 27 25.17 31.67 13.42
N LYS A 28 24.95 32.83 14.05
CA LYS A 28 23.63 33.29 14.53
C LYS A 28 22.57 33.41 13.43
N LYS A 29 22.99 33.63 12.19
CA LYS A 29 22.08 33.79 11.06
C LYS A 29 21.63 32.46 10.45
N ASN A 30 22.14 31.32 10.93
CA ASN A 30 21.73 30.01 10.44
C ASN A 30 20.38 29.60 11.09
N PRO A 31 19.29 29.44 10.33
CA PRO A 31 17.97 29.13 10.90
C PRO A 31 17.83 27.67 11.36
N LEU A 32 18.76 26.79 10.98
CA LEU A 32 18.68 25.35 11.23
C LEU A 32 19.59 24.88 12.38
N LYS A 33 20.49 25.74 12.88
CA LYS A 33 21.52 25.35 13.86
C LYS A 33 21.58 26.35 15.00
N ASP A 34 21.64 25.85 16.24
CA ASP A 34 21.72 26.65 17.47
C ASP A 34 23.20 26.91 17.83
N LEU A 35 23.52 28.12 18.30
CA LEU A 35 24.87 28.49 18.74
C LEU A 35 25.43 27.57 19.82
N LYS A 36 24.57 26.94 20.64
CA LYS A 36 25.00 25.97 21.67
C LYS A 36 25.68 24.72 21.09
N ASP A 37 25.49 24.48 19.80
CA ASP A 37 26.06 23.35 19.07
C ASP A 37 27.32 23.73 18.28
N LEU A 38 27.79 24.96 18.45
CA LEU A 38 29.04 25.44 17.88
C LEU A 38 30.21 25.15 18.85
N GLU A 39 31.20 24.40 18.38
CA GLU A 39 32.42 24.08 19.10
C GLU A 39 33.60 24.90 18.59
N LEU A 40 34.40 25.42 19.53
CA LEU A 40 35.64 26.16 19.29
C LEU A 40 36.84 25.39 19.84
N LEU A 41 37.82 25.17 18.98
CA LEU A 41 39.05 24.44 19.31
C LEU A 41 40.29 25.20 18.78
N GLY A 42 41.42 25.05 19.47
CA GLY A 42 42.72 25.38 18.90
C GLY A 42 43.08 24.41 17.77
N CYS A 43 43.89 24.84 16.80
CA CYS A 43 44.18 24.05 15.62
C CYS A 43 45.66 24.12 15.22
N ASP A 44 46.27 22.96 15.09
CA ASP A 44 47.61 22.79 14.53
C ASP A 44 47.51 22.33 13.07
N VAL A 45 48.13 23.05 12.15
CA VAL A 45 48.00 22.76 10.72
C VAL A 45 49.10 21.82 10.26
N ASP A 46 48.72 20.62 9.80
CA ASP A 46 49.62 19.67 9.16
C ASP A 46 49.80 20.01 7.68
N LYS A 47 50.98 20.51 7.32
CA LYS A 47 51.29 20.87 5.93
C LYS A 47 51.35 19.67 4.98
N ASN A 48 51.58 18.45 5.51
CA ASN A 48 51.76 17.24 4.71
C ASN A 48 50.55 16.28 4.80
N GLY A 49 49.51 16.65 5.55
CA GLY A 49 48.30 15.84 5.68
C GLY A 49 47.42 15.90 4.42
N SER A 50 46.66 14.82 4.17
CA SER A 50 45.62 14.77 3.15
C SER A 50 44.21 14.87 3.77
N LEU A 51 43.20 15.19 2.96
CA LEU A 51 41.79 15.26 3.39
C LEU A 51 41.29 13.97 4.05
N THR A 52 41.81 12.81 3.62
CA THR A 52 41.46 11.50 4.19
C THR A 52 41.91 11.35 5.63
N ASN A 53 42.98 12.04 6.04
CA ASN A 53 43.50 11.96 7.40
C ASN A 53 42.61 12.70 8.41
N ASP A 54 41.76 13.60 7.93
CA ASP A 54 40.84 14.39 8.75
C ASP A 54 39.41 13.80 8.74
N ASN A 55 39.21 12.56 8.27
CA ASN A 55 37.93 11.84 8.27
C ASN A 55 36.74 12.64 7.68
N GLY A 56 37.01 13.48 6.68
CA GLY A 56 35.97 14.27 5.99
C GLY A 56 35.36 15.40 6.84
N LEU A 57 36.07 15.87 7.87
CA LEU A 57 35.65 17.00 8.70
C LEU A 57 35.42 18.28 7.86
N VAL A 58 34.29 18.96 8.10
CA VAL A 58 33.92 20.21 7.43
C VAL A 58 33.85 21.35 8.45
N PRO A 59 34.95 22.05 8.73
CA PRO A 59 34.94 23.21 9.63
C PRO A 59 34.10 24.35 9.07
N LEU A 60 33.35 25.01 9.95
CA LEU A 60 32.57 26.21 9.64
C LEU A 60 33.49 27.39 9.29
N ALA A 61 34.53 27.59 10.09
CA ALA A 61 35.47 28.70 9.92
C ALA A 61 36.82 28.36 10.53
N PHE A 62 37.85 29.01 10.00
CA PHE A 62 39.22 28.93 10.51
C PHE A 62 39.81 30.33 10.66
N ILE A 63 40.37 30.63 11.82
CA ILE A 63 41.03 31.89 12.13
C ILE A 63 42.50 31.63 12.35
N PHE A 64 43.32 32.13 11.43
CA PHE A 64 44.77 32.16 11.59
C PHE A 64 45.18 33.40 12.38
N CYS A 65 45.78 33.21 13.55
CA CYS A 65 46.40 34.26 14.36
C CYS A 65 47.93 34.14 14.31
N LYS A 66 48.62 35.19 14.73
CA LYS A 66 50.09 35.26 14.63
C LYS A 66 50.80 34.12 15.37
N ASN A 67 50.27 33.72 16.54
CA ASN A 67 50.89 32.75 17.43
C ASN A 67 50.04 31.48 17.64
N ASP A 68 48.82 31.43 17.12
CA ASP A 68 47.92 30.28 17.29
C ASP A 68 46.88 30.26 16.15
N SER A 69 46.13 29.18 16.01
CA SER A 69 45.02 29.09 15.09
C SER A 69 43.80 28.46 15.76
N TYR A 70 42.62 28.89 15.32
CA TYR A 70 41.36 28.48 15.92
C TYR A 70 40.38 28.02 14.83
N VAL A 71 39.58 27.03 15.16
CA VAL A 71 38.65 26.41 14.22
C VAL A 71 37.29 26.21 14.87
N PHE A 72 36.24 26.40 14.07
CA PHE A 72 34.85 26.28 14.49
C PHE A 72 34.19 25.10 13.79
N PHE A 73 33.46 24.29 14.55
CA PHE A 73 32.67 23.18 14.03
C PHE A 73 31.25 23.22 14.57
N TRP A 74 30.29 22.71 13.80
CA TRP A 74 29.06 22.22 14.41
C TRP A 74 29.32 20.84 15.01
N LYS A 75 28.67 20.50 16.12
CA LYS A 75 28.86 19.21 16.80
C LYS A 75 28.67 18.01 15.86
N GLU A 76 27.65 18.02 15.00
CA GLU A 76 27.41 16.94 14.01
C GLU A 76 28.54 16.78 12.99
N ASP A 77 29.27 17.87 12.71
CA ASP A 77 30.40 17.84 11.79
C ASP A 77 31.63 17.24 12.49
N LEU A 78 31.77 17.44 13.80
CA LEU A 78 32.93 17.01 14.60
C LEU A 78 32.78 15.62 15.26
N TYR A 79 31.57 15.23 15.64
CA TYR A 79 31.27 13.99 16.37
C TYR A 79 30.46 13.00 15.53
N ASN A 80 30.62 11.71 15.78
CA ASN A 80 29.79 10.64 15.24
C ASN A 80 28.44 10.59 15.97
N GLY A 81 27.47 9.85 15.43
CA GLY A 81 26.13 9.71 16.04
C GLY A 81 26.12 9.06 17.43
N ASP A 82 27.20 8.41 17.82
CA ASP A 82 27.43 7.84 19.17
C ASP A 82 28.11 8.82 20.15
N GLY A 83 28.42 10.04 19.70
CA GLY A 83 29.11 11.07 20.49
C GLY A 83 30.63 10.98 20.52
N SER A 84 31.24 9.97 19.85
CA SER A 84 32.70 9.88 19.72
C SER A 84 33.24 10.93 18.73
N PRO A 85 34.41 11.57 18.96
CA PRO A 85 34.94 12.56 18.04
C PRO A 85 35.53 11.90 16.80
N LYS A 86 35.28 12.47 15.61
CA LYS A 86 35.80 11.96 14.32
C LYS A 86 37.32 12.07 14.20
N ILE A 87 37.95 12.96 14.97
CA ILE A 87 39.40 13.09 15.08
C ILE A 87 39.80 13.23 16.54
N LYS A 88 41.04 12.84 16.88
CA LYS A 88 41.57 12.99 18.24
C LYS A 88 41.61 14.46 18.66
N ILE A 89 40.83 14.81 19.69
CA ILE A 89 40.87 16.11 20.36
C ILE A 89 41.74 15.95 21.61
N SER A 90 42.74 16.81 21.79
CA SER A 90 43.63 16.76 22.96
C SER A 90 43.84 18.18 23.48
N ASN A 91 43.53 18.40 24.76
CA ASN A 91 43.61 19.72 25.41
C ASN A 91 42.90 20.84 24.64
N ASN A 92 41.68 20.58 24.14
CA ASN A 92 40.91 21.49 23.28
C ASN A 92 41.64 21.92 22.00
N ARG A 93 42.61 21.14 21.52
CA ARG A 93 43.27 21.31 20.23
C ARG A 93 43.02 20.12 19.32
N ILE A 94 43.02 20.39 18.02
CA ILE A 94 42.99 19.38 16.97
C ILE A 94 44.10 19.65 15.97
N LYS A 95 44.49 18.62 15.22
CA LYS A 95 45.43 18.75 14.11
C LYS A 95 44.66 18.55 12.80
N LEU A 96 44.66 19.54 11.91
CA LEU A 96 43.99 19.48 10.61
C LEU A 96 45.00 19.61 9.47
N SER A 97 44.76 18.90 8.38
CA SER A 97 45.57 19.04 7.17
C SER A 97 45.39 20.41 6.51
N GLN A 98 46.46 20.89 5.86
CA GLN A 98 46.43 22.10 5.04
C GLN A 98 45.35 22.02 3.94
N ALA A 99 45.14 20.82 3.37
CA ALA A 99 44.11 20.58 2.36
C ALA A 99 42.70 20.86 2.89
N THR A 100 42.38 20.45 4.12
CA THR A 100 41.09 20.75 4.78
C THR A 100 40.92 22.25 5.01
N ILE A 101 41.99 22.96 5.40
CA ILE A 101 41.94 24.43 5.58
C ILE A 101 41.73 25.16 4.25
N GLU A 102 42.33 24.69 3.16
CA GLU A 102 42.17 25.29 1.83
C GLU A 102 40.77 25.11 1.24
N GLN A 103 40.10 24.00 1.55
CA GLN A 103 38.72 23.77 1.16
C GLN A 103 37.76 24.81 1.77
N ILE A 104 38.04 25.30 2.98
CA ILE A 104 37.28 26.39 3.61
C ILE A 104 37.40 27.68 2.79
N LYS A 105 38.62 27.98 2.29
CA LYS A 105 38.86 29.19 1.48
C LYS A 105 38.15 29.08 0.13
N GLN A 106 38.15 27.91 -0.50
CA GLN A 106 37.45 27.69 -1.76
C GLN A 106 35.93 27.82 -1.60
N ASN A 107 35.34 27.25 -0.55
CA ASN A 107 33.90 27.35 -0.27
C ASN A 107 33.45 28.79 0.08
N ASN A 108 34.34 29.61 0.65
CA ASN A 108 34.05 31.01 0.94
C ASN A 108 34.30 31.95 -0.26
N SER A 109 35.16 31.57 -1.22
CA SER A 109 35.49 32.41 -2.38
C SER A 109 34.45 32.34 -3.51
N THR A 110 33.62 31.30 -3.56
CA THR A 110 32.46 31.18 -4.49
C THR A 110 31.24 32.01 -4.08
N LYS A 111 31.30 32.73 -2.96
CA LYS A 111 30.30 33.73 -2.55
C LYS A 111 30.97 35.09 -2.42
N ASN A 112 31.13 35.77 -3.55
CA ASN A 112 31.67 37.13 -3.58
C ASN A 112 30.85 38.07 -2.69
N ASN A 113 31.60 38.93 -2.00
CA ASN A 113 31.13 39.98 -1.12
C ASN A 113 30.12 40.90 -1.83
N GLN A 114 28.83 40.69 -1.56
CA GLN A 114 27.85 41.72 -1.26
C GLN A 114 26.63 41.00 -0.67
N LEU A 115 26.37 41.25 0.62
CA LEU A 115 25.11 40.89 1.28
C LEU A 115 24.00 41.70 0.60
N LEU A 116 23.45 41.17 -0.50
CA LEU A 116 22.19 41.63 -1.03
C LEU A 116 21.10 41.18 -0.07
N VAL A 117 20.44 42.15 0.56
CA VAL A 117 19.21 41.95 1.32
C VAL A 117 18.15 41.48 0.33
N THR A 118 17.78 40.21 0.42
CA THR A 118 16.54 39.69 -0.15
C THR A 118 15.72 39.04 0.96
N SER A 119 14.40 39.18 0.87
CA SER A 119 13.44 38.93 1.93
C SER A 119 13.39 37.45 2.35
N LYS A 120 12.81 37.24 3.54
CA LYS A 120 12.82 36.03 4.38
C LYS A 120 12.27 34.75 3.72
N GLU A 121 11.69 34.83 2.52
CA GLU A 121 11.04 33.69 1.84
C GLU A 121 11.86 33.09 0.68
N GLU A 122 12.75 33.85 0.02
CA GLU A 122 13.55 33.31 -1.10
C GLU A 122 14.81 32.54 -0.65
N THR A 123 15.34 32.86 0.53
CA THR A 123 16.61 32.26 1.02
C THR A 123 16.43 30.80 1.46
N HIS A 124 15.22 30.40 1.87
CA HIS A 124 14.93 29.03 2.30
C HIS A 124 14.85 28.05 1.12
N MET A 125 14.39 28.52 -0.05
CA MET A 125 14.36 27.72 -1.28
C MET A 125 15.77 27.51 -1.85
N ILE A 126 16.60 28.55 -1.87
CA ILE A 126 17.96 28.47 -2.41
C ILE A 126 18.86 27.57 -1.53
N ALA A 127 18.70 27.62 -0.20
CA ALA A 127 19.43 26.77 0.72
C ALA A 127 19.04 25.28 0.58
N GLN A 128 17.75 24.97 0.43
CA GLN A 128 17.28 23.60 0.19
C GLN A 128 17.77 23.07 -1.17
N GLN A 129 17.83 23.92 -2.20
CA GLN A 129 18.27 23.54 -3.54
C GLN A 129 19.79 23.26 -3.61
N LEU A 130 20.60 24.01 -2.85
CA LEU A 130 22.05 23.77 -2.72
C LEU A 130 22.39 22.52 -1.90
N ILE A 131 21.64 22.26 -0.82
CA ILE A 131 21.81 21.03 -0.01
C ILE A 131 21.40 19.80 -0.83
N LYS A 132 20.33 19.90 -1.64
CA LYS A 132 19.87 18.82 -2.54
C LYS A 132 20.89 18.52 -3.65
N ASN A 133 21.50 19.54 -4.26
CA ASN A 133 22.50 19.36 -5.32
C ASN A 133 23.82 18.76 -4.81
N ASN A 134 24.32 19.18 -3.64
CA ASN A 134 25.59 18.65 -3.11
C ASN A 134 25.46 17.20 -2.62
N ASN A 135 24.33 16.83 -2.01
CA ASN A 135 24.07 15.42 -1.66
C ASN A 135 23.95 14.53 -2.91
N GLN A 136 23.38 15.04 -4.01
CA GLN A 136 23.28 14.30 -5.27
C GLN A 136 24.64 14.06 -5.93
N ILE A 137 25.57 15.02 -5.88
CA ILE A 137 26.92 14.85 -6.43
C ILE A 137 27.71 13.81 -5.62
N MET A 138 27.63 13.87 -4.29
CA MET A 138 28.31 12.92 -3.42
C MET A 138 27.74 11.50 -3.59
N GLN A 139 26.41 11.35 -3.63
CA GLN A 139 25.76 10.06 -3.92
C GLN A 139 26.09 9.51 -5.31
N ARG A 140 26.20 10.35 -6.34
CA ARG A 140 26.62 9.91 -7.69
C ARG A 140 28.04 9.38 -7.70
N SER A 141 28.98 10.01 -6.99
CA SER A 141 30.36 9.51 -6.91
C SER A 141 30.45 8.16 -6.18
N PHE A 142 29.68 7.98 -5.10
CA PHE A 142 29.64 6.75 -4.30
C PHE A 142 28.94 5.61 -5.05
N LYS A 143 27.80 5.89 -5.71
CA LYS A 143 27.08 4.93 -6.56
C LYS A 143 27.94 4.47 -7.74
N ARG A 144 28.74 5.35 -8.35
CA ARG A 144 29.64 4.98 -9.47
C ARG A 144 30.76 4.04 -9.02
N GLN A 145 31.29 4.21 -7.81
CA GLN A 145 32.29 3.31 -7.24
C GLN A 145 31.70 1.95 -6.84
N ILE A 146 30.51 1.93 -6.24
CA ILE A 146 29.79 0.67 -5.92
C ILE A 146 29.37 -0.07 -7.19
N LEU A 147 28.95 0.63 -8.24
CA LEU A 147 28.55 0.01 -9.52
C LEU A 147 29.73 -0.66 -10.22
N LEU A 148 30.93 -0.07 -10.17
CA LEU A 148 32.15 -0.71 -10.67
C LEU A 148 32.56 -1.94 -9.84
N LEU A 149 32.34 -1.91 -8.52
CA LEU A 149 32.59 -3.07 -7.64
C LEU A 149 31.57 -4.21 -7.89
N ASN A 150 30.28 -3.86 -8.02
CA ASN A 150 29.21 -4.82 -8.28
C ASN A 150 29.28 -5.41 -9.69
N HIS A 151 29.70 -4.65 -10.69
CA HIS A 151 29.88 -5.16 -12.05
C HIS A 151 30.96 -6.26 -12.11
N ARG A 152 32.08 -6.08 -11.38
CA ARG A 152 33.11 -7.14 -11.26
C ARG A 152 32.59 -8.37 -10.53
N HIS A 153 31.85 -8.21 -9.44
CA HIS A 153 31.24 -9.35 -8.73
C HIS A 153 30.17 -10.07 -9.55
N PHE A 154 29.35 -9.33 -10.31
CA PHE A 154 28.30 -9.89 -11.16
C PHE A 154 28.85 -10.72 -12.32
N LEU A 155 29.93 -10.29 -12.96
CA LEU A 155 30.58 -11.07 -14.03
C LEU A 155 31.16 -12.40 -13.52
N HIS A 156 31.70 -12.42 -12.30
CA HIS A 156 32.17 -13.66 -11.66
C HIS A 156 31.01 -14.55 -11.19
N MET A 157 29.93 -13.98 -10.63
CA MET A 157 28.73 -14.74 -10.24
C MET A 157 27.95 -15.28 -11.45
N SER A 158 27.91 -14.57 -12.56
CA SER A 158 27.23 -15.02 -13.79
C SER A 158 27.92 -16.26 -14.38
N LYS A 159 29.26 -16.28 -14.38
CA LYS A 159 30.03 -17.48 -14.77
C LYS A 159 29.81 -18.65 -13.81
N MET A 160 29.76 -18.40 -12.49
CA MET A 160 29.46 -19.45 -11.51
C MET A 160 28.01 -19.96 -11.60
N LYS A 161 27.02 -19.09 -11.80
CA LYS A 161 25.61 -19.50 -11.98
C LYS A 161 25.42 -20.35 -13.23
N LYS A 162 26.02 -19.96 -14.36
CA LYS A 162 25.98 -20.78 -15.59
C LYS A 162 26.61 -22.15 -15.34
N MET A 163 27.76 -22.21 -14.68
CA MET A 163 28.41 -23.48 -14.32
C MET A 163 27.56 -24.35 -13.40
N ILE A 164 26.93 -23.77 -12.36
CA ILE A 164 26.05 -24.50 -11.44
C ILE A 164 24.80 -25.03 -12.17
N ILE A 165 24.16 -24.21 -13.00
CA ILE A 165 22.99 -24.63 -13.78
C ILE A 165 23.36 -25.76 -14.74
N SER A 166 24.50 -25.68 -15.43
CA SER A 166 24.96 -26.76 -16.30
C SER A 166 25.20 -28.06 -15.53
N ILE A 167 25.82 -28.00 -14.35
CA ILE A 167 26.07 -29.18 -13.51
C ILE A 167 24.74 -29.78 -13.00
N THR A 168 23.82 -28.95 -12.52
CA THR A 168 22.51 -29.40 -12.02
C THR A 168 21.67 -30.02 -13.14
N LEU A 169 21.71 -29.45 -14.35
CA LEU A 169 20.94 -29.97 -15.49
C LEU A 169 21.48 -31.33 -15.96
N VAL A 170 22.81 -31.51 -15.96
CA VAL A 170 23.45 -32.80 -16.20
C VAL A 170 23.09 -33.80 -15.11
N LEU A 171 23.02 -33.38 -13.84
CA LEU A 171 22.63 -34.25 -12.72
C LEU A 171 21.16 -34.70 -12.83
N ILE A 172 20.26 -33.78 -13.20
CA ILE A 172 18.83 -34.09 -13.42
C ILE A 172 18.67 -35.06 -14.59
N LEU A 173 19.42 -34.87 -15.69
CA LEU A 173 19.40 -35.80 -16.84
C LEU A 173 19.93 -37.19 -16.48
N LEU A 174 21.00 -37.27 -15.66
CA LEU A 174 21.54 -38.54 -15.17
C LEU A 174 20.57 -39.25 -14.22
N LEU A 175 19.87 -38.51 -13.35
CA LEU A 175 18.85 -39.06 -12.46
C LEU A 175 17.59 -39.48 -13.23
N ALA A 176 17.19 -38.74 -14.27
CA ALA A 176 16.07 -39.09 -15.15
C ALA A 176 16.36 -40.34 -15.99
N ALA A 177 17.62 -40.57 -16.38
CA ALA A 177 18.03 -41.77 -17.13
C ALA A 177 18.09 -43.04 -16.26
N THR A 178 18.15 -42.92 -14.93
CA THR A 178 18.35 -44.05 -14.01
C THR A 178 17.15 -44.36 -13.11
N GLY A 179 16.15 -43.47 -13.00
CA GLY A 179 14.96 -43.70 -12.19
C GLY A 179 13.67 -43.25 -12.89
N GLY A 180 12.84 -44.22 -13.31
CA GLY A 180 11.52 -44.02 -13.92
C GLY A 180 10.44 -43.40 -13.01
N THR A 181 10.80 -42.55 -12.06
CA THR A 181 9.89 -41.95 -11.06
C THR A 181 9.27 -40.63 -11.51
N LEU A 182 9.82 -39.96 -12.54
CA LEU A 182 9.25 -38.71 -13.06
C LEU A 182 7.92 -38.91 -13.80
N GLY A 183 7.68 -40.09 -14.40
CA GLY A 183 6.40 -40.40 -15.05
C GLY A 183 5.21 -40.43 -14.08
N TRP A 184 5.45 -40.84 -12.83
CA TRP A 184 4.40 -40.91 -11.79
C TRP A 184 3.96 -39.53 -11.29
N TYR A 185 4.87 -38.56 -11.28
CA TYR A 185 4.57 -37.19 -10.82
C TYR A 185 3.64 -36.45 -11.80
N PHE A 186 3.81 -36.67 -13.11
CA PHE A 186 2.94 -36.05 -14.12
C PHE A 186 1.59 -36.76 -14.27
N SER A 187 1.52 -38.10 -14.13
CA SER A 187 0.24 -38.83 -14.17
C SER A 187 -0.65 -38.63 -12.93
N TYR A 188 -0.08 -38.21 -11.79
CA TYR A 188 -0.86 -37.88 -10.58
C TYR A 188 -1.53 -36.50 -10.67
N LEU A 189 -0.97 -35.56 -11.45
CA LEU A 189 -1.54 -34.22 -11.61
C LEU A 189 -2.72 -34.16 -12.59
N GLU A 190 -2.77 -35.05 -13.59
CA GLU A 190 -3.88 -35.08 -14.57
C GLU A 190 -5.21 -35.60 -13.99
N ASN A 191 -5.19 -36.42 -12.93
CA ASN A 191 -6.41 -37.06 -12.41
C ASN A 191 -7.21 -36.25 -11.36
N LYS A 192 -6.81 -35.00 -11.05
CA LYS A 192 -7.58 -34.12 -10.13
C LYS A 192 -8.50 -33.12 -10.82
N ILE A 193 -8.54 -33.08 -12.16
CA ILE A 193 -9.38 -32.13 -12.92
C ILE A 193 -10.66 -32.81 -13.44
N VAL A 194 -11.32 -33.61 -12.59
CA VAL A 194 -12.65 -34.17 -12.87
C VAL A 194 -13.60 -33.70 -11.78
N ASN A 195 -13.92 -32.41 -11.82
CA ASN A 195 -15.17 -31.79 -11.34
C ASN A 195 -15.10 -30.32 -11.74
N GLY A 196 -16.01 -29.88 -12.62
CA GLY A 196 -15.99 -28.61 -13.34
C GLY A 196 -16.22 -27.34 -12.51
N GLN A 197 -15.60 -27.22 -11.34
CA GLN A 197 -15.31 -25.92 -10.74
C GLN A 197 -13.90 -25.52 -11.21
N LEU A 198 -13.82 -24.46 -12.03
CA LEU A 198 -12.56 -23.76 -12.27
C LEU A 198 -11.89 -23.55 -10.90
N PRO A 199 -10.57 -23.84 -10.75
CA PRO A 199 -9.89 -23.61 -9.48
C PRO A 199 -10.14 -22.15 -9.10
N ASN A 200 -10.85 -21.97 -7.98
CA ASN A 200 -10.99 -20.68 -7.35
C ASN A 200 -9.57 -20.26 -7.00
N ASN A 201 -8.94 -19.50 -7.88
CA ASN A 201 -7.62 -18.90 -7.67
C ASN A 201 -7.80 -17.76 -6.66
N ASN A 202 -8.34 -18.11 -5.49
CA ASN A 202 -8.43 -17.27 -4.33
C ASN A 202 -6.98 -17.12 -3.89
N TRP A 203 -6.39 -16.02 -4.34
CA TRP A 203 -5.16 -15.48 -3.80
C TRP A 203 -5.25 -15.23 -2.29
N ARG A 204 -6.49 -15.21 -1.77
CA ARG A 204 -6.82 -15.30 -0.35
C ARG A 204 -6.57 -16.71 0.16
N MET A 205 -5.89 -16.79 1.29
CA MET A 205 -5.56 -18.05 1.93
C MET A 205 -6.81 -18.66 2.57
N ASN A 206 -7.01 -19.96 2.41
CA ASN A 206 -8.03 -20.66 3.20
C ASN A 206 -7.56 -20.67 4.67
N LEU A 207 -8.38 -20.19 5.62
CA LEU A 207 -8.02 -20.14 7.03
C LEU A 207 -7.61 -21.53 7.56
N ASN A 208 -8.24 -22.61 7.07
CA ASN A 208 -7.91 -23.98 7.47
C ASN A 208 -6.49 -24.41 7.05
N GLU A 209 -5.89 -23.77 6.05
CA GLU A 209 -4.50 -24.01 5.65
C GLU A 209 -3.50 -23.24 6.53
N HIS A 210 -3.93 -22.09 7.07
CA HIS A 210 -3.10 -21.22 7.92
C HIS A 210 -3.20 -21.59 9.41
N LEU A 211 -4.40 -21.85 9.90
CA LEU A 211 -4.71 -22.27 11.28
C LEU A 211 -4.57 -23.79 11.40
N LYS A 212 -3.32 -24.25 11.47
CA LYS A 212 -2.98 -25.69 11.49
C LYS A 212 -3.22 -26.32 12.86
N ASN A 213 -2.91 -25.60 13.94
CA ASN A 213 -3.08 -26.07 15.30
C ASN A 213 -4.49 -25.69 15.79
N LYS A 214 -5.40 -26.66 15.69
CA LYS A 214 -6.82 -26.50 16.05
C LYS A 214 -7.12 -26.78 17.52
N ASP A 215 -6.22 -27.47 18.20
CA ASP A 215 -6.29 -27.71 19.64
C ASP A 215 -5.47 -26.62 20.35
N LEU A 216 -6.17 -25.77 21.10
CA LEU A 216 -5.56 -24.66 21.83
C LEU A 216 -5.12 -25.08 23.25
N GLY A 217 -5.55 -26.26 23.72
CA GLY A 217 -5.32 -26.73 25.08
C GLY A 217 -6.20 -26.02 26.12
N ASP A 218 -5.68 -25.90 27.35
CA ASP A 218 -6.36 -25.19 28.42
C ASP A 218 -6.29 -23.68 28.22
N ILE A 219 -7.43 -22.99 28.37
CA ILE A 219 -7.52 -21.52 28.32
C ILE A 219 -8.22 -21.01 29.58
N THR A 220 -7.99 -19.75 29.96
CA THR A 220 -8.50 -19.19 31.22
C THR A 220 -10.03 -19.14 31.23
N ASP A 221 -10.62 -18.72 30.12
CA ASP A 221 -12.05 -18.55 29.94
C ASP A 221 -12.43 -18.67 28.46
N ASN A 222 -13.72 -18.65 28.15
CA ASN A 222 -14.22 -18.71 26.78
C ASN A 222 -14.59 -17.34 26.18
N CYS A 223 -13.99 -16.24 26.66
CA CYS A 223 -14.14 -14.95 25.98
C CYS A 223 -13.54 -15.02 24.57
N GLU A 224 -14.13 -14.31 23.61
CA GLU A 224 -13.62 -14.25 22.23
C GLU A 224 -12.16 -13.78 22.18
N GLU A 225 -11.80 -12.77 22.97
CA GLU A 225 -10.43 -12.24 23.05
C GLU A 225 -9.43 -13.30 23.55
N THR A 226 -9.80 -14.07 24.59
CA THR A 226 -8.99 -15.16 25.13
C THR A 226 -8.80 -16.26 24.09
N ILE A 227 -9.88 -16.65 23.39
CA ILE A 227 -9.85 -17.67 22.34
C ILE A 227 -8.95 -17.22 21.18
N LEU A 228 -9.12 -16.00 20.68
CA LEU A 228 -8.30 -15.46 19.58
C LEU A 228 -6.82 -15.30 20.00
N THR A 229 -6.55 -14.90 21.24
CA THR A 229 -5.18 -14.85 21.79
C THR A 229 -4.54 -16.23 21.76
N ALA A 230 -5.25 -17.26 22.23
CA ALA A 230 -4.76 -18.64 22.18
C ALA A 230 -4.57 -19.16 20.74
N VAL A 231 -5.46 -18.77 19.80
CA VAL A 231 -5.28 -19.05 18.36
C VAL A 231 -3.95 -18.46 17.86
N LYS A 232 -3.65 -17.19 18.19
CA LYS A 232 -2.43 -16.49 17.78
C LYS A 232 -1.18 -17.13 18.39
N GLU A 233 -1.23 -17.51 19.67
CA GLU A 233 -0.12 -18.18 20.34
C GLU A 233 0.23 -19.53 19.70
N LYS A 234 -0.78 -20.32 19.34
CA LYS A 234 -0.57 -21.63 18.69
C LYS A 234 -0.31 -21.53 17.19
N ASN A 235 -0.68 -20.43 16.56
CA ASN A 235 -0.55 -20.19 15.12
C ASN A 235 0.00 -18.77 14.88
N SER A 236 1.29 -18.56 15.14
CA SER A 236 1.92 -17.24 15.18
C SER A 236 1.76 -16.39 13.92
N GLU A 237 1.57 -17.02 12.75
CA GLU A 237 1.40 -16.35 11.47
C GLU A 237 -0.04 -15.88 11.22
N VAL A 238 -1.02 -16.38 11.99
CA VAL A 238 -2.44 -16.03 11.83
C VAL A 238 -2.72 -14.57 12.21
N GLN A 239 -3.47 -13.84 11.38
CA GLN A 239 -3.89 -12.45 11.65
C GLN A 239 -5.27 -12.45 12.30
N ILE A 240 -5.31 -12.33 13.63
CA ILE A 240 -6.56 -12.45 14.42
C ILE A 240 -7.48 -11.23 14.26
N GLU A 241 -6.94 -10.09 13.83
CA GLU A 241 -7.70 -8.89 13.49
C GLU A 241 -8.72 -9.13 12.36
N ASP A 242 -8.44 -10.10 11.49
CA ASP A 242 -9.28 -10.52 10.36
C ASP A 242 -10.29 -11.62 10.74
N LEU A 243 -10.28 -12.07 12.00
CA LEU A 243 -11.07 -13.20 12.48
C LEU A 243 -12.15 -12.78 13.48
N TYR A 244 -13.14 -13.64 13.64
CA TYR A 244 -14.16 -13.56 14.69
C TYR A 244 -14.48 -14.98 15.19
N VAL A 245 -15.11 -15.09 16.36
CA VAL A 245 -15.45 -16.39 16.96
C VAL A 245 -16.96 -16.54 17.15
N ILE A 246 -17.51 -17.66 16.71
CA ILE A 246 -18.93 -18.03 16.89
C ILE A 246 -19.05 -19.42 17.51
N ASN A 247 -20.27 -19.80 17.90
CA ASN A 247 -20.58 -21.11 18.51
C ASN A 247 -19.68 -21.44 19.70
N ILE A 248 -19.36 -20.43 20.52
CA ILE A 248 -18.48 -20.57 21.68
C ILE A 248 -19.14 -21.47 22.72
N THR A 249 -18.41 -22.49 23.15
CA THR A 249 -18.78 -23.37 24.27
C THR A 249 -17.66 -23.41 25.31
N LYS A 250 -17.79 -24.30 26.30
CA LYS A 250 -16.70 -24.57 27.25
C LYS A 250 -15.48 -25.25 26.62
N ILE A 251 -15.68 -26.02 25.55
CA ILE A 251 -14.65 -26.92 25.00
C ILE A 251 -14.33 -26.71 23.52
N SER A 252 -15.07 -25.85 22.84
CA SER A 252 -14.91 -25.63 21.40
C SER A 252 -15.52 -24.32 20.96
N ALA A 253 -15.05 -23.82 19.83
CA ALA A 253 -15.66 -22.73 19.10
C ALA A 253 -15.40 -22.87 17.60
N THR A 254 -16.05 -22.04 16.78
CA THR A 254 -15.76 -21.91 15.35
C THR A 254 -15.13 -20.55 15.11
N VAL A 255 -13.93 -20.53 14.54
CA VAL A 255 -13.26 -19.31 14.08
C VAL A 255 -13.68 -19.04 12.65
N GLY A 256 -14.27 -17.88 12.41
CA GLY A 256 -14.67 -17.40 11.09
C GLY A 256 -13.79 -16.24 10.60
N VAL A 257 -13.85 -15.98 9.30
CA VAL A 257 -13.11 -14.88 8.64
C VAL A 257 -14.05 -13.70 8.37
N LYS A 258 -13.69 -12.51 8.86
CA LYS A 258 -14.42 -11.27 8.54
C LYS A 258 -14.41 -11.04 7.03
N SER A 259 -15.54 -10.64 6.44
CA SER A 259 -15.64 -10.39 5.01
C SER A 259 -14.67 -9.32 4.53
N SER A 260 -14.35 -8.37 5.41
CA SER A 260 -13.34 -7.33 5.23
C SER A 260 -11.90 -7.84 5.17
N SER A 261 -11.63 -9.10 5.53
CA SER A 261 -10.29 -9.68 5.44
C SER A 261 -9.81 -9.61 4.00
N ASN A 262 -8.59 -9.10 3.84
CA ASN A 262 -7.89 -9.14 2.57
C ASN A 262 -6.97 -10.36 2.50
N LEU A 263 -6.59 -10.97 3.63
CA LEU A 263 -5.69 -12.12 3.63
C LEU A 263 -6.43 -13.45 3.42
N TYR A 264 -7.58 -13.62 4.06
CA TYR A 264 -8.28 -14.90 4.16
C TYR A 264 -9.52 -14.97 3.27
N ASP A 265 -9.86 -16.18 2.85
CA ASP A 265 -11.14 -16.45 2.18
C ASP A 265 -12.29 -16.17 3.16
N PRO A 266 -13.21 -15.24 2.86
CA PRO A 266 -14.27 -14.84 3.78
C PRO A 266 -15.30 -15.95 4.05
N ASN A 267 -15.30 -17.01 3.24
CA ASN A 267 -16.14 -18.19 3.45
C ASN A 267 -15.43 -19.29 4.26
N SER A 268 -14.16 -19.08 4.62
CA SER A 268 -13.41 -20.06 5.39
C SER A 268 -13.77 -19.99 6.87
N THR A 269 -13.95 -21.16 7.47
CA THR A 269 -14.17 -21.33 8.90
C THR A 269 -13.37 -22.51 9.41
N VAL A 270 -12.99 -22.48 10.68
CA VAL A 270 -12.23 -23.55 11.33
C VAL A 270 -12.80 -23.83 12.71
N ASN A 271 -13.19 -25.07 12.95
CA ASN A 271 -13.55 -25.53 14.29
C ASN A 271 -12.27 -25.75 15.09
N ILE A 272 -12.24 -25.18 16.29
CA ILE A 272 -11.15 -25.27 17.26
C ILE A 272 -11.66 -25.93 18.54
N ASN A 273 -10.75 -26.60 19.23
CA ASN A 273 -11.01 -27.26 20.51
C ASN A 273 -10.11 -26.64 21.59
N TYR A 274 -10.62 -26.56 22.80
CA TYR A 274 -9.92 -26.08 23.98
C TYR A 274 -10.59 -26.60 25.25
N ILE A 275 -10.08 -26.27 26.43
CA ILE A 275 -10.78 -26.47 27.69
C ILE A 275 -10.74 -25.14 28.45
N ALA A 276 -11.87 -24.45 28.51
CA ALA A 276 -11.97 -23.19 29.24
C ALA A 276 -12.13 -23.46 30.74
N GLY A 277 -11.31 -22.81 31.56
CA GLY A 277 -11.42 -22.85 33.02
C GLY A 277 -12.75 -22.29 33.50
N LEU A 278 -13.17 -21.17 32.90
CA LEU A 278 -14.43 -20.47 33.20
C LEU A 278 -15.23 -20.20 31.92
N ILE A 279 -16.55 -20.02 32.04
CA ILE A 279 -17.42 -19.59 30.94
C ILE A 279 -18.06 -18.23 31.24
N THR A 280 -18.38 -17.46 30.23
CA THR A 280 -19.12 -16.19 30.40
C THR A 280 -20.62 -16.42 30.39
N LEU A 281 -21.36 -15.57 31.10
CA LEU A 281 -22.83 -15.54 31.04
C LEU A 281 -23.31 -15.31 29.60
N ALA A 282 -22.59 -14.48 28.84
CA ALA A 282 -22.92 -14.18 27.45
C ALA A 282 -22.93 -15.44 26.55
N THR A 283 -22.08 -16.43 26.83
CA THR A 283 -21.99 -17.68 26.06
C THR A 283 -22.94 -18.78 26.55
N ASP A 284 -23.29 -18.80 27.83
CA ASP A 284 -24.19 -19.82 28.41
C ASP A 284 -25.68 -19.41 28.32
N VAL A 285 -25.98 -18.11 28.42
CA VAL A 285 -27.34 -17.57 28.34
C VAL A 285 -27.70 -17.25 26.88
N LYS A 286 -28.36 -18.22 26.23
CA LYS A 286 -28.80 -18.14 24.83
C LYS A 286 -29.98 -17.20 24.59
N LYS A 287 -30.88 -17.08 25.57
CA LYS A 287 -32.05 -16.19 25.49
C LYS A 287 -31.95 -15.09 26.54
N ARG A 288 -31.81 -13.85 26.05
CA ARG A 288 -31.62 -12.65 26.88
C ARG A 288 -32.85 -11.76 26.95
N SER A 289 -33.71 -11.82 25.93
CA SER A 289 -35.00 -11.14 25.92
C SER A 289 -36.18 -12.09 26.06
N PHE A 290 -37.16 -11.67 26.85
CA PHE A 290 -38.34 -12.43 27.22
C PHE A 290 -39.60 -11.65 26.83
N PRO A 291 -40.03 -11.73 25.56
CA PRO A 291 -41.25 -11.08 25.10
C PRO A 291 -42.50 -11.75 25.67
N ASN A 292 -43.56 -10.94 25.85
CA ASN A 292 -44.84 -11.33 26.45
C ASN A 292 -44.73 -11.90 27.87
N SER A 293 -43.70 -11.50 28.61
CA SER A 293 -43.58 -11.88 30.01
C SER A 293 -44.54 -11.05 30.86
N SER A 294 -45.45 -11.70 31.58
CA SER A 294 -46.27 -11.08 32.64
C SER A 294 -45.48 -10.86 33.95
N ALA A 295 -44.15 -10.81 33.85
CA ALA A 295 -43.26 -10.74 34.99
C ALA A 295 -43.50 -9.46 35.80
N ASN A 296 -43.50 -9.61 37.12
CA ASN A 296 -43.34 -8.52 38.07
C ASN A 296 -41.84 -8.33 38.37
N GLU A 297 -41.48 -7.28 39.10
CA GLU A 297 -40.09 -6.96 39.47
C GLU A 297 -39.48 -7.93 40.53
N ASP A 298 -40.11 -9.09 40.78
CA ASP A 298 -39.64 -10.08 41.75
C ASP A 298 -38.46 -10.89 41.19
N PRO A 299 -37.24 -10.75 41.73
CA PRO A 299 -36.04 -11.43 41.23
C PRO A 299 -36.16 -12.95 41.16
N ASN A 300 -36.93 -13.57 42.07
CA ASN A 300 -37.09 -15.03 42.10
C ASN A 300 -37.92 -15.53 40.92
N LYS A 301 -38.99 -14.80 40.57
CA LYS A 301 -39.82 -15.13 39.41
C LYS A 301 -39.08 -14.86 38.10
N LEU A 302 -38.31 -13.77 38.03
CA LEU A 302 -37.44 -13.49 36.89
C LEU A 302 -36.42 -14.62 36.69
N MET A 303 -35.77 -15.09 37.76
CA MET A 303 -34.84 -16.23 37.70
C MET A 303 -35.51 -17.51 37.17
N GLN A 304 -36.75 -17.80 37.58
CA GLN A 304 -37.49 -18.96 37.04
C GLN A 304 -37.72 -18.86 35.53
N ILE A 305 -38.12 -17.69 35.04
CA ILE A 305 -38.28 -17.42 33.60
C ILE A 305 -36.95 -17.65 32.86
N ILE A 306 -35.85 -17.10 33.38
CA ILE A 306 -34.53 -17.24 32.77
C ILE A 306 -34.07 -18.69 32.73
N ALA A 307 -34.18 -19.41 33.85
CA ALA A 307 -33.76 -20.81 33.98
C ALA A 307 -34.54 -21.74 33.03
N SER A 308 -35.85 -21.51 32.89
CA SER A 308 -36.69 -22.30 31.97
C SER A 308 -36.32 -22.12 30.49
N ALA A 309 -35.83 -20.94 30.09
CA ALA A 309 -35.41 -20.68 28.72
C ALA A 309 -33.93 -21.05 28.46
N ASN A 310 -33.11 -21.11 29.51
CA ASN A 310 -31.68 -21.37 29.44
C ASN A 310 -31.32 -22.58 30.30
N SER A 311 -31.64 -23.78 29.78
CA SER A 311 -31.54 -25.03 30.54
C SER A 311 -30.12 -25.41 31.00
N THR A 312 -29.08 -24.79 30.46
CA THR A 312 -27.67 -25.00 30.84
C THR A 312 -27.21 -24.08 31.98
N LEU A 313 -27.97 -23.01 32.28
CA LEU A 313 -27.62 -22.03 33.30
C LEU A 313 -27.60 -22.65 34.71
N ARG A 314 -26.50 -22.44 35.44
CA ARG A 314 -26.34 -22.84 36.84
C ARG A 314 -26.88 -21.76 37.77
N VAL A 315 -28.17 -21.85 38.07
CA VAL A 315 -28.92 -20.84 38.84
C VAL A 315 -28.34 -20.59 40.24
N GLU A 316 -27.68 -21.58 40.83
CA GLU A 316 -27.00 -21.51 42.13
C GLU A 316 -25.75 -20.62 42.11
N GLU A 317 -25.15 -20.42 40.94
CA GLU A 317 -23.91 -19.65 40.73
C GLU A 317 -24.19 -18.17 40.36
N VAL A 318 -25.45 -17.81 40.15
CA VAL A 318 -25.86 -16.48 39.67
C VAL A 318 -26.96 -15.88 40.56
N LYS A 319 -27.16 -14.57 40.43
CA LYS A 319 -28.27 -13.85 41.06
C LYS A 319 -28.78 -12.75 40.15
N ILE A 320 -30.05 -12.38 40.34
CA ILE A 320 -30.62 -11.20 39.70
C ILE A 320 -30.44 -9.99 40.61
N ALA A 321 -30.01 -8.87 40.03
CA ALA A 321 -29.87 -7.58 40.70
C ALA A 321 -30.30 -6.44 39.74
N ASN A 322 -30.29 -5.20 40.25
CA ASN A 322 -30.54 -3.98 39.48
C ASN A 322 -31.81 -4.05 38.61
N VAL A 323 -32.91 -4.55 39.20
CA VAL A 323 -34.20 -4.66 38.50
C VAL A 323 -34.81 -3.27 38.37
N LEU A 324 -35.06 -2.83 37.14
CA LEU A 324 -35.60 -1.51 36.81
C LEU A 324 -36.71 -1.63 35.77
N LEU A 325 -37.84 -0.97 36.00
CA LEU A 325 -38.92 -0.83 35.02
C LEU A 325 -38.77 0.48 34.25
N ILE A 326 -38.57 0.38 32.93
CA ILE A 326 -38.43 1.53 32.02
C ILE A 326 -39.34 1.31 30.82
N ASN A 327 -40.33 2.17 30.63
CA ASN A 327 -41.24 2.16 29.45
C ASN A 327 -41.78 0.75 29.11
N ASP A 328 -42.44 0.10 30.07
CA ASP A 328 -43.00 -1.26 29.96
C ASP A 328 -41.99 -2.40 29.71
N THR A 329 -40.70 -2.11 29.88
CA THR A 329 -39.62 -3.09 29.84
C THR A 329 -38.98 -3.20 31.22
N ILE A 330 -38.99 -4.39 31.82
CA ILE A 330 -38.18 -4.66 32.99
C ILE A 330 -36.78 -5.04 32.50
N THR A 331 -35.79 -4.30 32.96
CA THR A 331 -34.37 -4.60 32.79
C THR A 331 -33.83 -5.17 34.09
N ALA A 332 -32.93 -6.15 34.00
CA ALA A 332 -32.30 -6.75 35.17
C ALA A 332 -30.89 -7.21 34.84
N ASP A 333 -30.00 -7.19 35.82
CA ASP A 333 -28.64 -7.70 35.67
C ASP A 333 -28.57 -9.11 36.25
N LEU A 334 -28.14 -10.08 35.43
CA LEU A 334 -27.71 -11.39 35.88
C LEU A 334 -26.24 -11.29 36.26
N ILE A 335 -25.95 -11.47 37.54
CA ILE A 335 -24.62 -11.26 38.11
C ILE A 335 -24.09 -12.59 38.66
N VAL A 336 -22.84 -12.90 38.36
CA VAL A 336 -22.14 -14.06 38.93
C VAL A 336 -21.93 -13.88 40.44
N ARG A 337 -22.16 -14.93 41.21
CA ARG A 337 -21.92 -14.91 42.66
C ARG A 337 -20.43 -15.00 42.98
N PRO A 338 -19.97 -14.34 44.06
CA PRO A 338 -18.60 -14.50 44.54
C PRO A 338 -18.28 -15.98 44.81
N GLY A 339 -17.13 -16.44 44.31
CA GLY A 339 -16.66 -17.82 44.49
C GLY A 339 -17.12 -18.81 43.43
N SER A 340 -17.79 -18.34 42.37
CA SER A 340 -18.20 -19.23 41.27
C SER A 340 -17.02 -19.98 40.68
N GLN A 341 -17.19 -21.28 40.49
CA GLN A 341 -16.20 -22.17 39.86
C GLN A 341 -16.49 -22.40 38.38
N ILE A 342 -17.59 -21.84 37.88
CA ILE A 342 -18.09 -22.06 36.52
C ILE A 342 -18.03 -20.77 35.73
N TYR A 343 -18.53 -19.66 36.28
CA TYR A 343 -18.62 -18.40 35.55
C TYR A 343 -17.45 -17.46 35.82
N LEU A 344 -17.12 -16.65 34.81
CA LEU A 344 -16.14 -15.59 34.92
C LEU A 344 -16.48 -14.65 36.09
N LYS A 345 -15.48 -14.34 36.92
CA LYS A 345 -15.67 -13.53 38.12
C LYS A 345 -16.17 -12.14 37.75
N ASP A 346 -17.16 -11.66 38.49
CA ASP A 346 -17.79 -10.34 38.32
C ASP A 346 -18.45 -10.12 36.94
N ASP A 347 -18.72 -11.20 36.20
CA ASP A 347 -19.45 -11.13 34.93
C ASP A 347 -20.92 -10.72 35.16
N ILE A 348 -21.39 -9.85 34.28
CA ILE A 348 -22.71 -9.22 34.35
C ILE A 348 -23.35 -9.29 32.96
N LEU A 349 -24.53 -9.89 32.89
CA LEU A 349 -25.33 -9.94 31.68
C LEU A 349 -26.67 -9.24 31.88
N LYS A 350 -26.94 -8.23 31.05
CA LYS A 350 -28.21 -7.50 31.08
C LYS A 350 -29.31 -8.31 30.39
N LEU A 351 -30.46 -8.39 31.03
CA LEU A 351 -31.65 -9.13 30.60
C LEU A 351 -32.84 -8.19 30.45
N TYR A 352 -33.77 -8.58 29.58
CA TYR A 352 -34.91 -7.74 29.22
C TYR A 352 -36.21 -8.54 29.20
N PHE A 353 -37.25 -8.01 29.84
CA PHE A 353 -38.57 -8.62 29.95
C PHE A 353 -39.60 -7.61 29.46
N THR A 354 -40.38 -7.95 28.43
CA THR A 354 -41.31 -7.02 27.78
C THR A 354 -42.73 -7.55 27.76
N LYS A 355 -43.71 -6.66 27.96
CA LYS A 355 -45.14 -7.00 27.75
C LYS A 355 -45.59 -6.86 26.30
N ASN A 356 -44.90 -6.01 25.54
CA ASN A 356 -45.33 -5.56 24.21
C ASN A 356 -44.68 -6.37 23.07
N ASN A 357 -44.31 -7.63 23.32
CA ASN A 357 -43.64 -8.52 22.37
C ASN A 357 -42.34 -7.97 21.73
N ARG A 358 -41.70 -6.96 22.33
CA ARG A 358 -40.44 -6.40 21.82
C ARG A 358 -39.30 -7.36 22.12
N GLN A 359 -38.40 -7.50 21.14
CA GLN A 359 -37.22 -8.37 21.23
C GLN A 359 -35.93 -7.56 21.20
N LEU A 360 -34.84 -8.15 21.65
CA LEU A 360 -33.51 -7.55 21.55
C LEU A 360 -33.01 -7.63 20.10
N LEU A 361 -32.33 -6.60 19.59
CA LEU A 361 -31.83 -6.63 18.22
C LEU A 361 -30.81 -7.76 18.01
N SER A 362 -29.96 -8.04 19.01
CA SER A 362 -28.97 -9.12 18.95
C SER A 362 -29.59 -10.51 18.90
N ASP A 363 -30.86 -10.66 19.27
CA ASP A 363 -31.56 -11.96 19.18
C ASP A 363 -31.92 -12.30 17.73
N VAL A 364 -32.01 -11.29 16.84
CA VAL A 364 -32.36 -11.49 15.41
C VAL A 364 -31.24 -11.10 14.44
N LEU A 365 -30.35 -10.18 14.81
CA LEU A 365 -29.14 -9.85 14.06
C LEU A 365 -28.01 -10.77 14.57
N THR A 366 -28.10 -12.04 14.20
CA THR A 366 -27.19 -13.09 14.67
C THR A 366 -25.95 -13.24 13.79
N THR A 367 -26.05 -12.84 12.52
CA THR A 367 -24.93 -12.85 11.58
C THR A 367 -24.41 -11.42 11.40
N GLU A 368 -23.33 -11.12 12.12
CA GLU A 368 -22.63 -9.84 12.04
C GLU A 368 -21.78 -9.70 10.77
N ASN A 369 -21.30 -10.81 10.22
CA ASN A 369 -20.51 -10.84 8.99
C ASN A 369 -21.43 -10.92 7.77
N ILE A 370 -21.80 -9.77 7.19
CA ILE A 370 -22.85 -9.67 6.18
C ILE A 370 -22.36 -9.86 4.73
N GLY A 371 -21.07 -10.12 4.51
CA GLY A 371 -20.55 -10.41 3.17
C GLY A 371 -20.18 -9.17 2.36
N ASP A 372 -20.39 -9.28 1.05
CA ASP A 372 -20.14 -8.19 0.10
C ASP A 372 -21.31 -7.20 0.04
N VAL A 373 -20.97 -5.92 0.03
CA VAL A 373 -21.87 -4.79 -0.28
C VAL A 373 -21.36 -4.04 -1.50
N VAL A 374 -22.26 -3.56 -2.35
CA VAL A 374 -21.86 -2.91 -3.61
C VAL A 374 -21.26 -1.52 -3.41
N ASP A 375 -21.62 -0.84 -2.31
CA ASP A 375 -21.14 0.48 -1.93
C ASP A 375 -21.29 0.70 -0.41
N ASN A 376 -20.89 1.87 0.07
CA ASN A 376 -21.02 2.28 1.48
C ASN A 376 -22.35 3.00 1.78
N ASN A 377 -23.36 2.88 0.91
CA ASN A 377 -24.65 3.52 1.14
C ASN A 377 -25.37 2.84 2.32
N LYS A 378 -25.91 3.65 3.23
CA LYS A 378 -26.68 3.17 4.41
C LYS A 378 -27.75 2.16 4.03
N MET A 379 -28.51 2.41 2.95
CA MET A 379 -29.60 1.54 2.54
C MET A 379 -29.09 0.23 1.94
N THR A 380 -27.98 0.26 1.19
CA THR A 380 -27.32 -0.95 0.69
C THR A 380 -26.91 -1.87 1.85
N ILE A 381 -26.29 -1.31 2.88
CA ILE A 381 -25.88 -2.06 4.07
C ILE A 381 -27.10 -2.62 4.82
N LEU A 382 -28.14 -1.82 5.04
CA LEU A 382 -29.37 -2.27 5.69
C LEU A 382 -30.07 -3.39 4.90
N ASN A 383 -30.18 -3.26 3.59
CA ASN A 383 -30.74 -4.30 2.73
C ASN A 383 -29.91 -5.59 2.81
N LYS A 384 -28.58 -5.49 2.87
CA LYS A 384 -27.72 -6.66 3.04
C LYS A 384 -27.88 -7.31 4.41
N ILE A 385 -28.04 -6.52 5.47
CA ILE A 385 -28.40 -7.03 6.81
C ILE A 385 -29.70 -7.83 6.73
N LYS A 386 -30.74 -7.30 6.07
CA LYS A 386 -32.04 -8.00 5.90
C LYS A 386 -31.91 -9.30 5.10
N GLU A 387 -31.10 -9.30 4.06
CA GLU A 387 -30.85 -10.47 3.21
C GLU A 387 -30.26 -11.62 4.02
N VAL A 388 -29.24 -11.33 4.84
CA VAL A 388 -28.50 -12.31 5.64
C VAL A 388 -29.24 -12.68 6.93
N ASN A 389 -29.90 -11.71 7.56
CA ASN A 389 -30.67 -11.87 8.79
C ASN A 389 -32.15 -11.62 8.49
N GLN A 390 -32.82 -12.63 7.91
CA GLN A 390 -34.18 -12.51 7.36
C GLN A 390 -35.23 -12.02 8.37
N GLU A 391 -35.02 -12.24 9.67
CA GLU A 391 -35.92 -11.81 10.75
C GLU A 391 -35.74 -10.35 11.17
N VAL A 392 -34.66 -9.69 10.76
CA VAL A 392 -34.40 -8.28 11.09
C VAL A 392 -35.40 -7.37 10.36
N ASP A 393 -36.05 -6.44 11.07
CA ASP A 393 -36.88 -5.39 10.50
C ASP A 393 -36.06 -4.11 10.36
N ILE A 394 -35.57 -3.87 9.14
CA ILE A 394 -34.72 -2.73 8.86
C ILE A 394 -35.44 -1.37 8.95
N ALA A 395 -36.77 -1.36 8.98
CA ALA A 395 -37.53 -0.12 9.22
C ALA A 395 -37.38 0.37 10.67
N GLN A 396 -36.96 -0.51 11.59
CA GLN A 396 -36.91 -0.29 13.04
C GLN A 396 -35.49 -0.06 13.58
N ILE A 397 -34.48 -0.16 12.71
CA ILE A 397 -33.07 0.03 13.06
C ILE A 397 -32.45 1.13 12.19
N GLU A 398 -31.30 1.60 12.61
CA GLU A 398 -30.52 2.57 11.85
C GLU A 398 -29.02 2.32 11.99
N ILE A 399 -28.28 2.71 10.96
CA ILE A 399 -26.84 2.84 11.04
C ILE A 399 -26.49 4.08 11.85
N VAL A 400 -25.61 3.90 12.85
CA VAL A 400 -25.11 4.97 13.71
C VAL A 400 -24.38 6.00 12.84
N LEU A 401 -24.66 7.28 13.08
CA LEU A 401 -24.05 8.39 12.33
C LEU A 401 -22.52 8.30 12.38
N ASN A 402 -21.86 8.49 11.23
CA ASN A 402 -20.40 8.44 11.07
C ASN A 402 -19.73 7.12 11.49
N SER A 403 -20.48 6.01 11.54
CA SER A 403 -19.93 4.68 11.87
C SER A 403 -19.54 3.83 10.66
N ILE A 404 -19.96 4.22 9.45
CA ILE A 404 -19.67 3.48 8.22
C ILE A 404 -18.20 3.68 7.85
N SER A 405 -17.50 2.58 7.66
CA SER A 405 -16.16 2.48 7.11
C SER A 405 -16.17 1.51 5.92
N ASP A 406 -15.02 1.29 5.29
CA ASP A 406 -14.91 0.34 4.17
C ASP A 406 -15.05 -1.14 4.57
N GLN A 407 -15.05 -1.42 5.88
CA GLN A 407 -15.01 -2.77 6.44
C GLN A 407 -16.14 -3.09 7.41
N LYS A 408 -16.76 -2.06 8.00
CA LYS A 408 -17.82 -2.23 9.01
C LYS A 408 -18.72 -1.02 9.15
N ALA A 409 -19.87 -1.25 9.77
CA ALA A 409 -20.78 -0.21 10.26
C ALA A 409 -21.34 -0.59 11.63
N LEU A 410 -21.77 0.40 12.43
CA LEU A 410 -22.48 0.15 13.67
C LEU A 410 -23.98 0.30 13.44
N VAL A 411 -24.76 -0.66 13.93
CA VAL A 411 -26.21 -0.71 13.84
C VAL A 411 -26.80 -0.52 15.24
N GLN A 412 -27.86 0.28 15.35
CA GLN A 412 -28.60 0.48 16.59
C GLN A 412 -30.11 0.48 16.33
N VAL A 413 -30.88 0.27 17.40
CA VAL A 413 -32.34 0.38 17.37
C VAL A 413 -32.75 1.85 17.24
N LYS A 414 -33.76 2.15 16.41
CA LYS A 414 -34.31 3.51 16.34
C LYS A 414 -35.03 3.88 17.63
N LYS A 415 -34.98 5.16 18.01
CA LYS A 415 -35.63 5.68 19.24
C LYS A 415 -37.14 5.44 19.28
N ASP A 416 -37.79 5.43 18.13
CA ASP A 416 -39.23 5.21 17.96
C ASP A 416 -39.59 3.76 17.63
N SER A 417 -38.66 2.81 17.84
CA SER A 417 -38.89 1.42 17.48
C SER A 417 -40.08 0.81 18.22
N THR A 418 -40.94 0.14 17.47
CA THR A 418 -42.07 -0.63 18.00
C THR A 418 -41.76 -2.12 18.13
N SER A 419 -40.81 -2.63 17.34
CA SER A 419 -40.44 -4.05 17.28
C SER A 419 -39.28 -4.42 18.22
N TYR A 420 -38.37 -3.48 18.49
CA TYR A 420 -37.15 -3.75 19.24
C TYR A 420 -37.10 -3.01 20.58
N ILE A 421 -36.38 -3.61 21.52
CA ILE A 421 -36.07 -3.00 22.82
C ILE A 421 -35.03 -1.92 22.60
N LEU A 422 -35.34 -0.69 23.02
CA LEU A 422 -34.39 0.42 22.96
C LEU A 422 -33.34 0.23 24.07
N ASN A 423 -32.11 -0.05 23.67
CA ASN A 423 -30.95 -0.10 24.55
C ASN A 423 -29.77 0.68 23.93
N ASP A 424 -28.70 0.86 24.70
CA ASP A 424 -27.50 1.56 24.24
C ASP A 424 -26.53 0.65 23.46
N GLU A 425 -26.92 -0.60 23.22
CA GLU A 425 -26.08 -1.59 22.55
C GLU A 425 -26.00 -1.30 21.04
N LYS A 426 -24.78 -1.35 20.53
CA LYS A 426 -24.49 -1.13 19.12
C LYS A 426 -23.86 -2.40 18.58
N ILE A 427 -24.45 -2.96 17.53
CA ILE A 427 -23.96 -4.18 16.91
C ILE A 427 -23.07 -3.78 15.75
N ALA A 428 -21.83 -4.27 15.74
CA ALA A 428 -20.93 -4.09 14.61
C ALA A 428 -21.27 -5.12 13.53
N VAL A 429 -21.50 -4.65 12.30
CA VAL A 429 -21.61 -5.54 11.14
C VAL A 429 -20.36 -5.38 10.28
N ASN A 430 -19.76 -6.50 9.88
CA ASN A 430 -18.56 -6.56 9.05
C ASN A 430 -18.94 -6.86 7.60
N PHE A 431 -18.34 -6.15 6.66
CA PHE A 431 -18.59 -6.32 5.23
C PHE A 431 -17.35 -5.96 4.40
N ARG A 432 -17.41 -6.27 3.11
CA ARG A 432 -16.44 -5.79 2.11
C ARG A 432 -17.17 -5.00 1.04
N ILE A 433 -16.64 -3.84 0.69
CA ILE A 433 -17.13 -3.08 -0.47
C ILE A 433 -16.58 -3.70 -1.75
N PHE A 434 -17.40 -4.51 -2.40
CA PHE A 434 -17.10 -5.20 -3.65
C PHE A 434 -18.37 -5.33 -4.50
N ASN A 435 -18.29 -4.84 -5.74
CA ASN A 435 -19.37 -4.96 -6.70
C ASN A 435 -18.92 -5.84 -7.86
N SER A 436 -19.35 -7.10 -7.88
CA SER A 436 -18.96 -8.07 -8.91
C SER A 436 -19.36 -7.68 -10.34
N LYS A 437 -20.26 -6.69 -10.51
CA LYS A 437 -20.57 -6.15 -11.83
C LYS A 437 -19.49 -5.21 -12.33
N ILE A 438 -18.81 -4.45 -11.47
CA ILE A 438 -17.80 -3.47 -11.91
C ILE A 438 -16.58 -4.22 -12.46
N GLY A 439 -16.21 -3.95 -13.71
CA GLY A 439 -15.16 -4.68 -14.44
C GLY A 439 -15.68 -5.87 -15.25
N SER A 440 -16.97 -6.20 -15.19
CA SER A 440 -17.57 -7.24 -16.05
C SER A 440 -17.95 -6.67 -17.42
N ILE A 441 -18.14 -7.55 -18.41
CA ILE A 441 -18.55 -7.13 -19.76
C ILE A 441 -19.93 -6.49 -19.70
N LYS A 442 -20.02 -5.25 -20.17
CA LYS A 442 -21.27 -4.58 -20.49
C LYS A 442 -21.71 -4.91 -21.91
N GLN A 443 -20.81 -4.77 -22.88
CA GLN A 443 -21.06 -5.09 -24.29
C GLN A 443 -19.77 -5.33 -25.08
N VAL A 444 -19.90 -6.04 -26.21
CA VAL A 444 -18.84 -6.18 -27.20
C VAL A 444 -18.91 -5.01 -28.17
N ILE A 445 -17.79 -4.33 -28.39
CA ILE A 445 -17.68 -3.28 -29.40
C ILE A 445 -17.34 -3.95 -30.73
N ASN A 446 -18.30 -4.05 -31.63
CA ASN A 446 -18.09 -4.66 -32.94
C ASN A 446 -17.18 -3.76 -33.79
N ASN A 447 -15.89 -4.11 -33.84
CA ASN A 447 -14.91 -3.49 -34.70
C ASN A 447 -14.09 -4.57 -35.39
N ASN A 448 -13.55 -4.24 -36.56
CA ASN A 448 -12.68 -5.15 -37.31
C ASN A 448 -11.21 -5.04 -36.89
N VAL A 449 -10.94 -4.63 -35.64
CA VAL A 449 -9.59 -4.30 -35.17
C VAL A 449 -9.25 -5.20 -33.99
N SER A 450 -8.29 -6.10 -34.22
CA SER A 450 -7.82 -7.04 -33.21
C SER A 450 -6.51 -6.57 -32.57
N SER A 451 -6.21 -7.09 -31.38
CA SER A 451 -4.91 -6.93 -30.72
C SER A 451 -4.51 -5.47 -30.47
N ILE A 452 -5.48 -4.63 -30.08
CA ILE A 452 -5.18 -3.26 -29.64
C ILE A 452 -4.35 -3.29 -28.36
N ILE A 453 -3.23 -2.56 -28.37
CA ILE A 453 -2.29 -2.47 -27.25
C ILE A 453 -2.23 -1.08 -26.61
N SER A 454 -2.76 -0.05 -27.30
CA SER A 454 -2.86 1.30 -26.76
C SER A 454 -4.05 2.05 -27.33
N MET A 455 -4.68 2.87 -26.49
CA MET A 455 -5.69 3.84 -26.91
C MET A 455 -5.49 5.17 -26.21
N ALA A 456 -5.83 6.27 -26.88
CA ALA A 456 -5.88 7.60 -26.28
C ALA A 456 -7.04 8.41 -26.89
N GLN A 457 -7.87 9.00 -26.04
CA GLN A 457 -9.00 9.84 -26.48
C GLN A 457 -8.56 11.29 -26.67
N ARG A 458 -8.95 11.86 -27.80
CA ARG A 458 -8.74 13.26 -28.13
C ARG A 458 -9.79 14.14 -27.44
N LYS A 459 -9.33 15.21 -26.78
CA LYS A 459 -10.19 16.16 -26.08
C LYS A 459 -10.98 17.09 -27.01
N ASP A 460 -10.49 17.34 -28.22
CA ASP A 460 -11.07 18.32 -29.15
C ASP A 460 -12.30 17.79 -29.90
N ASN A 461 -12.36 16.49 -30.18
CA ASN A 461 -13.45 15.88 -30.95
C ASN A 461 -13.98 14.56 -30.37
N GLY A 462 -13.46 14.09 -29.22
CA GLY A 462 -13.88 12.86 -28.57
C GLY A 462 -13.45 11.56 -29.28
N LYS A 463 -12.80 11.65 -30.44
CA LYS A 463 -12.32 10.48 -31.19
C LYS A 463 -11.17 9.79 -30.47
N ILE A 464 -11.01 8.50 -30.74
CA ILE A 464 -10.00 7.67 -30.08
C ILE A 464 -8.95 7.27 -31.11
N LEU A 465 -7.68 7.48 -30.77
CA LEU A 465 -6.57 6.92 -31.51
C LEU A 465 -6.21 5.59 -30.87
N ALA A 466 -6.12 4.55 -31.68
CA ALA A 466 -5.77 3.21 -31.22
C ALA A 466 -4.57 2.68 -32.02
N SER A 467 -3.72 1.89 -31.37
CA SER A 467 -2.62 1.16 -32.01
C SER A 467 -2.74 -0.32 -31.74
N ASP A 468 -2.55 -1.13 -32.78
CA ASP A 468 -2.46 -2.58 -32.66
C ASP A 468 -1.03 -3.04 -32.35
N PHE A 469 -0.89 -4.34 -32.09
CA PHE A 469 0.39 -5.01 -31.94
C PHE A 469 1.27 -4.95 -33.20
N TRP A 470 0.77 -4.55 -34.36
CA TRP A 470 1.54 -4.51 -35.61
C TRP A 470 1.93 -3.09 -36.02
N GLY A 471 1.74 -2.11 -35.13
CA GLY A 471 2.07 -0.71 -35.40
C GLY A 471 1.10 0.01 -36.32
N THR A 472 -0.06 -0.57 -36.59
CA THR A 472 -1.15 0.09 -37.32
C THR A 472 -1.84 1.08 -36.39
N LEU A 473 -2.01 2.32 -36.86
CA LEU A 473 -2.80 3.34 -36.18
C LEU A 473 -4.20 3.44 -36.78
N TYR A 474 -5.19 3.42 -35.89
CA TYR A 474 -6.60 3.56 -36.22
C TYR A 474 -7.18 4.82 -35.58
N GLN A 475 -8.19 5.38 -36.25
CA GLN A 475 -9.13 6.31 -35.65
C GLN A 475 -10.44 5.57 -35.39
N LEU A 476 -10.88 5.57 -34.14
CA LEU A 476 -12.16 5.07 -33.71
C LEU A 476 -13.07 6.24 -33.35
N ASP A 477 -14.38 6.05 -33.50
CA ASP A 477 -15.38 6.97 -32.96
C ASP A 477 -15.44 6.88 -31.41
N SER A 478 -16.29 7.68 -30.79
CA SER A 478 -16.49 7.65 -29.33
C SER A 478 -17.07 6.34 -28.81
N ASP A 479 -17.70 5.55 -29.68
CA ASP A 479 -18.30 4.25 -29.37
C ASP A 479 -17.33 3.09 -29.65
N GLY A 480 -16.12 3.39 -30.15
CA GLY A 480 -15.03 2.44 -30.41
C GLY A 480 -15.15 1.69 -31.73
N LYS A 481 -16.06 2.10 -32.61
CA LYS A 481 -16.15 1.54 -33.96
C LYS A 481 -15.03 2.12 -34.81
N ASN A 482 -14.46 1.25 -35.64
CA ASN A 482 -13.40 1.66 -36.56
C ASN A 482 -13.97 2.60 -37.62
N GLU A 483 -13.51 3.86 -37.61
CA GLU A 483 -13.82 4.80 -38.67
C GLU A 483 -12.81 4.67 -39.82
N LYS A 484 -11.52 4.56 -39.49
CA LYS A 484 -10.44 4.66 -40.48
C LYS A 484 -9.11 4.10 -39.98
N GLU A 485 -8.41 3.36 -40.84
CA GLU A 485 -6.96 3.10 -40.72
C GLU A 485 -6.19 4.34 -41.17
N LEU A 486 -5.39 4.92 -40.26
CA LEU A 486 -4.64 6.14 -40.52
C LEU A 486 -3.23 5.86 -41.03
N TYR A 487 -2.60 4.79 -40.53
CA TYR A 487 -1.22 4.46 -40.83
C TYR A 487 -0.95 2.98 -40.56
N ARG A 488 -0.08 2.37 -41.37
CA ARG A 488 0.42 1.01 -41.14
C ARG A 488 1.93 1.00 -41.21
N ASP A 489 2.57 0.63 -40.09
CA ASP A 489 4.02 0.53 -40.05
C ASP A 489 4.49 -0.75 -40.74
N SER A 490 5.24 -0.62 -41.83
CA SER A 490 5.87 -1.76 -42.49
C SER A 490 6.88 -2.51 -41.61
N LEU A 491 7.40 -1.84 -40.57
CA LEU A 491 8.40 -2.38 -39.65
C LEU A 491 7.79 -3.01 -38.39
N GLN A 492 6.45 -2.99 -38.27
CA GLN A 492 5.69 -3.57 -37.14
C GLN A 492 6.13 -3.06 -35.75
N ASN A 493 6.53 -1.80 -35.62
CA ASN A 493 6.87 -1.25 -34.32
C ASN A 493 5.62 -1.15 -33.43
N HIS A 494 5.75 -1.48 -32.14
CA HIS A 494 4.62 -1.38 -31.21
C HIS A 494 4.49 0.04 -30.66
N TYR A 495 3.33 0.68 -30.84
CA TYR A 495 3.12 2.05 -30.37
C TYR A 495 2.29 2.10 -29.09
N LYS A 496 2.81 2.79 -28.07
CA LYS A 496 2.08 3.29 -26.91
C LYS A 496 1.79 4.76 -27.11
N LEU A 497 0.51 5.12 -27.06
CA LEU A 497 0.02 6.45 -27.41
C LEU A 497 -0.27 7.26 -26.15
N LEU A 498 0.11 8.53 -26.17
CA LEU A 498 -0.24 9.51 -25.14
C LEU A 498 -0.65 10.82 -25.82
N ILE A 499 -1.85 11.32 -25.50
CA ILE A 499 -2.30 12.65 -25.89
C ILE A 499 -2.12 13.58 -24.70
N LEU A 500 -1.21 14.55 -24.85
CA LEU A 500 -0.89 15.52 -23.82
C LEU A 500 -2.03 16.53 -23.63
N SER A 501 -2.06 17.19 -22.47
CA SER A 501 -3.02 18.25 -22.14
C SER A 501 -3.04 19.41 -23.15
N ASN A 502 -1.94 19.66 -23.85
CA ASN A 502 -1.81 20.67 -24.91
C ASN A 502 -2.23 20.15 -26.30
N GLY A 503 -2.76 18.93 -26.40
CA GLY A 503 -3.21 18.31 -27.65
C GLY A 503 -2.11 17.63 -28.48
N LYS A 504 -0.84 17.73 -28.10
CA LYS A 504 0.25 17.02 -28.79
C LYS A 504 0.14 15.51 -28.54
N ILE A 505 0.43 14.72 -29.57
CA ILE A 505 0.39 13.26 -29.53
C ILE A 505 1.83 12.73 -29.51
N LEU A 506 2.14 11.91 -28.52
CA LEU A 506 3.40 11.15 -28.44
C LEU A 506 3.10 9.67 -28.67
N ALA A 507 3.97 9.03 -29.45
CA ALA A 507 4.00 7.58 -29.65
C ALA A 507 5.35 7.06 -29.19
N GLY A 508 5.34 6.23 -28.15
CA GLY A 508 6.50 5.48 -27.69
C GLY A 508 6.50 4.09 -28.29
N GLY A 509 7.66 3.57 -28.65
CA GLY A 509 7.78 2.19 -29.14
C GLY A 509 9.22 1.73 -29.15
N ASP A 510 9.53 0.85 -30.08
CA ASP A 510 10.87 0.35 -30.37
C ASP A 510 11.41 0.83 -31.72
N LYS A 511 12.71 0.62 -31.92
CA LYS A 511 13.46 0.97 -33.11
C LYS A 511 13.81 -0.29 -33.92
N GLY A 512 12.81 -0.89 -34.56
CA GLY A 512 12.99 -1.87 -35.64
C GLY A 512 13.17 -3.35 -35.24
N TYR A 513 13.15 -4.21 -36.26
CA TYR A 513 12.95 -5.67 -36.16
C TYR A 513 14.15 -6.51 -35.65
N ASN A 514 15.30 -5.90 -35.36
CA ASN A 514 16.58 -6.63 -35.19
C ASN A 514 16.88 -7.08 -33.75
N TYR A 515 15.85 -7.33 -32.92
CA TYR A 515 15.97 -7.80 -31.53
C TYR A 515 16.75 -6.90 -30.57
N ASN A 516 17.29 -5.76 -31.04
CA ASN A 516 17.79 -4.68 -30.22
C ASN A 516 16.62 -3.73 -29.92
N TYR A 517 15.89 -4.04 -28.86
CA TYR A 517 14.71 -3.32 -28.40
C TYR A 517 15.05 -1.93 -27.82
N GLU A 518 15.72 -1.08 -28.58
CA GLU A 518 15.97 0.30 -28.18
C GLU A 518 14.66 1.09 -28.27
N GLY A 519 14.29 1.72 -27.15
CA GLY A 519 13.08 2.53 -27.10
C GLY A 519 13.24 3.84 -27.87
N VAL A 520 12.12 4.35 -28.35
CA VAL A 520 12.05 5.60 -29.10
C VAL A 520 10.75 6.33 -28.83
N ILE A 521 10.81 7.65 -28.74
CA ILE A 521 9.64 8.52 -28.71
C ILE A 521 9.54 9.26 -30.04
N ARG A 522 8.34 9.24 -30.62
CA ARG A 522 7.97 9.96 -31.83
C ARG A 522 6.82 10.90 -31.52
N GLN A 523 6.87 12.11 -32.06
CA GLN A 523 5.71 13.00 -32.12
C GLN A 523 4.86 12.62 -33.33
N VAL A 524 3.57 12.38 -33.11
CA VAL A 524 2.61 12.07 -34.17
C VAL A 524 1.92 13.36 -34.60
N ILE A 525 1.96 13.66 -35.90
CA ILE A 525 1.26 14.78 -36.51
C ILE A 525 0.20 14.21 -37.46
N LEU A 526 -1.06 14.56 -37.19
CA LEU A 526 -2.22 14.17 -37.99
C LEU A 526 -2.64 15.36 -38.85
N ASP A 527 -2.51 15.23 -40.17
CA ASP A 527 -3.01 16.22 -41.13
C ASP A 527 -3.99 15.56 -42.10
N LYS A 528 -5.29 15.77 -41.86
CA LYS A 528 -6.45 15.18 -42.57
C LYS A 528 -6.37 13.66 -42.73
N ASP A 529 -5.60 13.20 -43.71
CA ASP A 529 -5.46 11.81 -44.11
C ASP A 529 -4.03 11.27 -43.97
N ASN A 530 -3.06 12.12 -43.66
CA ASN A 530 -1.66 11.75 -43.52
C ASN A 530 -1.25 11.73 -42.04
N VAL A 531 -0.50 10.68 -41.69
CA VAL A 531 0.19 10.59 -40.40
C VAL A 531 1.68 10.73 -40.65
N THR A 532 2.31 11.66 -39.96
CA THR A 532 3.77 11.79 -39.95
C THR A 532 4.31 11.58 -38.55
N PHE A 533 5.43 10.86 -38.48
CA PHE A 533 6.15 10.60 -37.25
C PHE A 533 7.46 11.37 -37.27
N ASN A 534 7.64 12.24 -36.29
CA ASN A 534 8.91 12.92 -36.07
C ASN A 534 9.59 12.29 -34.86
N GLU A 535 10.73 11.66 -35.08
CA GLU A 535 11.51 11.11 -33.98
C GLU A 535 12.09 12.24 -33.11
N VAL A 536 11.85 12.17 -31.80
CA VAL A 536 12.20 13.26 -30.86
C VAL A 536 13.17 12.83 -29.76
N SER A 537 13.21 11.54 -29.41
CA SER A 537 14.15 11.02 -28.44
C SER A 537 14.47 9.56 -28.70
N GLN A 538 15.73 9.21 -28.49
CA GLN A 538 16.28 7.85 -28.53
C GLN A 538 17.03 7.58 -27.20
N GLU A 539 17.78 6.48 -27.12
CA GLU A 539 18.64 6.12 -25.99
C GLU A 539 17.91 5.62 -24.73
N PHE A 540 16.74 5.03 -24.91
CA PHE A 540 16.09 4.28 -23.84
C PHE A 540 16.71 2.88 -23.73
N ASP A 541 16.75 2.36 -22.51
CA ASP A 541 17.27 1.04 -22.15
C ASP A 541 16.37 -0.14 -22.56
N GLY A 542 15.24 0.14 -23.20
CA GLY A 542 14.29 -0.85 -23.68
C GLY A 542 13.13 -0.19 -24.45
N SER A 543 12.32 -1.00 -25.14
CA SER A 543 11.08 -0.54 -25.78
C SER A 543 10.23 0.28 -24.82
N ILE A 544 9.60 1.36 -25.29
CA ILE A 544 8.64 2.11 -24.49
C ILE A 544 7.36 1.29 -24.35
N THR A 545 7.05 0.89 -23.13
CA THR A 545 5.92 0.00 -22.82
C THR A 545 4.76 0.73 -22.16
N ALA A 546 5.00 1.91 -21.59
CA ALA A 546 3.93 2.79 -21.09
C ALA A 546 4.31 4.27 -21.14
N LEU A 547 3.30 5.11 -21.34
CA LEU A 547 3.41 6.57 -21.30
C LEU A 547 2.28 7.14 -20.44
N THR A 548 2.57 8.13 -19.61
CA THR A 548 1.52 8.85 -18.87
C THR A 548 1.90 10.31 -18.65
N GLN A 549 0.89 11.17 -18.51
CA GLN A 549 1.07 12.55 -18.06
C GLN A 549 0.44 12.72 -16.68
N LEU A 550 1.25 13.13 -15.71
CA LEU A 550 0.80 13.45 -14.36
C LEU A 550 0.01 14.77 -14.33
N PHE A 551 -0.80 14.97 -13.30
CA PHE A 551 -1.61 16.19 -13.09
C PHE A 551 -0.78 17.47 -13.05
N ASN A 552 0.48 17.39 -12.61
CA ASN A 552 1.40 18.54 -12.62
C ASN A 552 2.04 18.81 -14.01
N GLY A 553 1.61 18.08 -15.05
CA GLY A 553 2.10 18.19 -16.42
C GLY A 553 3.35 17.36 -16.73
N THR A 554 3.97 16.73 -15.73
CA THR A 554 5.15 15.86 -15.92
C THR A 554 4.79 14.67 -16.79
N ILE A 555 5.63 14.36 -17.78
CA ILE A 555 5.44 13.21 -18.66
C ILE A 555 6.42 12.11 -18.25
N LEU A 556 5.90 10.90 -18.06
CA LEU A 556 6.68 9.73 -17.72
C LEU A 556 6.65 8.71 -18.85
N ALA A 557 7.80 8.12 -19.15
CA ALA A 557 7.95 6.99 -20.05
C ALA A 557 8.57 5.81 -19.32
N ALA A 558 7.89 4.67 -19.36
CA ALA A 558 8.36 3.43 -18.76
C ALA A 558 8.84 2.47 -19.85
N THR A 559 9.88 1.69 -19.54
CA THR A 559 10.55 0.82 -20.52
C THR A 559 10.47 -0.65 -20.15
N ALA A 560 10.63 -1.51 -21.16
CA ALA A 560 10.85 -2.94 -20.98
C ALA A 560 12.15 -3.23 -20.21
N GLY A 561 13.11 -2.28 -20.20
CA GLY A 561 14.36 -2.33 -19.46
C GLY A 561 14.25 -2.00 -17.97
N GLU A 562 13.02 -1.91 -17.43
CA GLU A 562 12.74 -1.63 -16.01
C GLU A 562 13.05 -0.19 -15.58
N SER A 563 13.12 0.74 -16.52
CA SER A 563 13.40 2.15 -16.21
C SER A 563 12.19 3.06 -16.40
N ILE A 564 12.22 4.19 -15.70
CA ILE A 564 11.24 5.26 -15.85
C ILE A 564 12.01 6.55 -16.14
N TYR A 565 11.63 7.22 -17.22
CA TYR A 565 12.21 8.49 -17.68
C TYR A 565 11.19 9.61 -17.54
N GLN A 566 11.68 10.79 -17.17
CA GLN A 566 10.92 12.03 -17.27
C GLN A 566 11.17 12.66 -18.63
N LEU A 567 10.10 13.02 -19.33
CA LEU A 567 10.16 13.70 -20.62
C LEU A 567 9.69 15.16 -20.50
N ASP A 568 10.17 16.01 -21.42
CA ASP A 568 9.61 17.33 -21.65
C ASP A 568 8.33 17.26 -22.51
N SER A 569 7.67 18.41 -22.70
CA SER A 569 6.45 18.51 -23.51
C SER A 569 6.64 18.22 -25.00
N ASN A 570 7.89 18.06 -25.46
CA ASN A 570 8.23 17.63 -26.81
C ASN A 570 8.60 16.15 -26.88
N GLY A 571 8.60 15.42 -25.76
CA GLY A 571 8.97 14.01 -25.69
C GLY A 571 10.46 13.76 -25.56
N LYS A 572 11.28 14.80 -25.33
CA LYS A 572 12.73 14.65 -25.12
C LYS A 572 13.01 14.22 -23.68
N ILE A 573 13.96 13.30 -23.48
CA ILE A 573 14.41 12.90 -22.14
C ILE A 573 14.97 14.11 -21.39
N ILE A 574 14.40 14.40 -20.23
CA ILE A 574 14.95 15.35 -19.24
C ILE A 574 15.94 14.60 -18.34
N LYS A 575 15.51 13.44 -17.81
CA LYS A 575 16.32 12.58 -16.94
C LYS A 575 15.70 11.19 -16.80
N GLN A 576 16.52 10.21 -16.49
CA GLN A 576 16.08 8.91 -15.96
C GLN A 576 15.76 9.09 -14.46
N LEU A 577 14.54 8.75 -14.06
CA LEU A 577 14.07 8.82 -12.67
C LEU A 577 14.39 7.53 -11.91
N VAL A 578 14.12 6.40 -12.56
CA VAL A 578 14.37 5.06 -12.04
C VAL A 578 15.18 4.28 -13.07
N ASP A 579 16.21 3.59 -12.59
CA ASP A 579 17.16 2.79 -13.37
C ASP A 579 17.14 1.36 -12.82
N GLY A 580 16.17 0.57 -13.31
CA GLY A 580 15.92 -0.80 -12.87
C GLY A 580 15.36 -0.96 -11.46
N GLY A 581 15.39 -2.21 -10.99
CA GLY A 581 14.98 -2.61 -9.63
C GLY A 581 13.52 -3.04 -9.51
N PHE A 582 12.78 -2.97 -10.62
CA PHE A 582 11.51 -3.67 -10.75
C PHE A 582 11.75 -5.16 -10.98
N SER A 583 10.72 -5.96 -10.75
CA SER A 583 10.69 -7.35 -11.19
C SER A 583 10.19 -7.39 -12.63
N GLY A 584 11.06 -7.04 -13.59
CA GLY A 584 10.74 -7.00 -15.01
C GLY A 584 10.07 -5.71 -15.51
N GLY A 585 9.96 -5.65 -16.83
CA GLY A 585 9.52 -4.47 -17.59
C GLY A 585 8.16 -3.93 -17.15
N ILE A 586 7.98 -2.62 -17.29
CA ILE A 586 6.80 -1.90 -16.77
C ILE A 586 5.76 -1.78 -17.89
N ASP A 587 4.67 -2.56 -17.83
CA ASP A 587 3.66 -2.59 -18.88
C ASP A 587 2.57 -1.50 -18.70
N SER A 588 2.47 -0.88 -17.52
CA SER A 588 1.50 0.21 -17.26
C SER A 588 1.99 1.19 -16.20
N ILE A 589 1.65 2.47 -16.35
CA ILE A 589 1.89 3.51 -15.36
C ILE A 589 0.71 4.49 -15.32
N ILE A 590 0.17 4.75 -14.13
CA ILE A 590 -0.97 5.67 -13.94
C ILE A 590 -0.77 6.56 -12.72
N GLN A 591 -1.41 7.73 -12.73
CA GLN A 591 -1.62 8.52 -11.52
C GLN A 591 -3.06 8.35 -11.04
N LEU A 592 -3.21 8.02 -9.75
CA LEU A 592 -4.50 7.97 -9.07
C LEU A 592 -4.99 9.39 -8.73
N ALA A 593 -6.29 9.54 -8.49
CA ALA A 593 -6.94 10.78 -8.08
C ALA A 593 -6.38 11.37 -6.79
N ASP A 594 -5.84 10.52 -5.89
CA ASP A 594 -5.16 10.95 -4.66
C ASP A 594 -3.71 11.43 -4.90
N GLY A 595 -3.25 11.43 -6.15
CA GLY A 595 -1.94 11.91 -6.58
C GLY A 595 -0.85 10.84 -6.59
N ARG A 596 -1.08 9.64 -6.06
CA ARG A 596 -0.10 8.54 -6.08
C ARG A 596 0.11 8.03 -7.50
N VAL A 597 1.33 7.61 -7.80
CA VAL A 597 1.69 7.05 -9.11
C VAL A 597 1.96 5.56 -8.94
N LEU A 598 1.27 4.74 -9.71
CA LEU A 598 1.42 3.29 -9.72
C LEU A 598 2.08 2.82 -11.01
N ALA A 599 2.99 1.86 -10.90
CA ALA A 599 3.62 1.17 -12.02
C ALA A 599 3.35 -0.34 -11.92
N ALA A 600 2.83 -0.92 -12.99
CA ALA A 600 2.55 -2.35 -13.11
C ALA A 600 3.64 -3.03 -13.94
N THR A 601 4.12 -4.16 -13.46
CA THR A 601 5.21 -4.90 -14.09
C THR A 601 4.73 -6.20 -14.74
N ARG A 602 5.44 -6.62 -15.78
CA ARG A 602 5.18 -7.88 -16.49
C ARG A 602 5.35 -9.09 -15.58
N GLU A 603 6.28 -9.05 -14.63
CA GLU A 603 6.43 -10.10 -13.62
C GLU A 603 5.52 -9.89 -12.40
N GLN A 604 4.31 -9.38 -12.63
CA GLN A 604 3.14 -9.65 -11.78
C GLN A 604 2.98 -8.75 -10.54
N TRP A 605 3.78 -7.70 -10.40
CA TRP A 605 3.74 -6.81 -9.23
C TRP A 605 3.34 -5.38 -9.59
N ILE A 606 2.66 -4.73 -8.66
CA ILE A 606 2.37 -3.29 -8.71
C ILE A 606 3.25 -2.59 -7.70
N TYR A 607 3.85 -1.48 -8.13
CA TYR A 607 4.71 -0.64 -7.32
C TYR A 607 4.11 0.75 -7.22
N GLN A 608 4.21 1.36 -6.05
CA GLN A 608 3.91 2.77 -5.86
C GLN A 608 5.22 3.56 -5.92
N LEU A 609 5.25 4.60 -6.76
CA LEU A 609 6.36 5.54 -6.81
C LEU A 609 6.19 6.60 -5.72
N ASP A 610 7.32 7.04 -5.15
CA ASP A 610 7.33 8.20 -4.27
C ASP A 610 7.00 9.50 -5.02
N SER A 611 6.71 10.57 -4.29
CA SER A 611 6.32 11.87 -4.86
C SER A 611 7.37 12.51 -5.76
N ASN A 612 8.62 12.04 -5.70
CA ASN A 612 9.72 12.52 -6.54
C ASN A 612 10.04 11.55 -7.69
N GLY A 613 9.39 10.39 -7.75
CA GLY A 613 9.61 9.32 -8.72
C GLY A 613 10.94 8.58 -8.58
N TYR A 614 11.67 8.74 -7.47
CA TYR A 614 13.04 8.18 -7.33
C TYR A 614 13.09 6.85 -6.58
N ASN A 615 12.16 6.64 -5.66
CA ASN A 615 11.99 5.36 -4.96
C ASN A 615 10.64 4.76 -5.30
N PHE A 616 10.55 3.45 -5.18
CA PHE A 616 9.32 2.72 -5.34
C PHE A 616 9.20 1.64 -4.27
N THR A 617 7.96 1.38 -3.86
CA THR A 617 7.64 0.32 -2.91
C THR A 617 6.70 -0.65 -3.59
N LYS A 618 7.01 -1.95 -3.49
CA LYS A 618 6.07 -2.99 -3.90
C LYS A 618 4.78 -2.84 -3.08
N LEU A 619 3.66 -2.69 -3.78
CA LEU A 619 2.36 -2.41 -3.19
C LEU A 619 1.53 -3.69 -3.07
N THR A 620 1.54 -4.55 -4.11
CA THR A 620 0.80 -5.83 -4.04
C THR A 620 1.53 -6.86 -3.19
N THR A 621 0.76 -7.58 -2.36
CA THR A 621 1.26 -8.65 -1.48
C THR A 621 1.32 -10.01 -2.18
N ILE A 622 0.66 -10.13 -3.33
CA ILE A 622 0.56 -11.34 -4.13
C ILE A 622 0.95 -11.06 -5.59
N PRO A 623 1.56 -12.04 -6.28
CA PRO A 623 1.79 -11.94 -7.70
C PRO A 623 0.48 -12.14 -8.48
N LEU A 624 0.21 -11.26 -9.43
CA LEU A 624 -0.84 -11.40 -10.46
C LEU A 624 -0.36 -12.25 -11.64
N ASN A 625 -1.07 -12.33 -12.77
CA ASN A 625 -0.66 -13.19 -13.90
C ASN A 625 -0.34 -12.36 -15.14
N GLY A 626 0.69 -11.51 -15.05
CA GLY A 626 1.16 -10.64 -16.13
C GLY A 626 0.18 -9.49 -16.35
N ILE A 627 0.46 -8.36 -15.71
CA ILE A 627 -0.45 -7.21 -15.66
C ILE A 627 -0.41 -6.49 -17.01
N SER A 628 -1.55 -6.44 -17.69
CA SER A 628 -1.70 -5.79 -18.99
C SER A 628 -2.10 -4.30 -18.86
N GLY A 629 -2.68 -3.91 -17.72
CA GLY A 629 -2.93 -2.51 -17.42
C GLY A 629 -3.57 -2.26 -16.06
N ILE A 630 -3.48 -1.01 -15.61
CA ILE A 630 -4.18 -0.51 -14.43
C ILE A 630 -4.95 0.75 -14.84
N VAL A 631 -6.19 0.89 -14.38
CA VAL A 631 -6.95 2.13 -14.50
C VAL A 631 -7.66 2.44 -13.18
N GLN A 632 -7.96 3.72 -12.94
CA GLN A 632 -8.86 4.11 -11.86
C GLN A 632 -10.15 4.67 -12.46
N LEU A 633 -11.30 4.17 -11.98
CA LEU A 633 -12.64 4.64 -12.34
C LEU A 633 -12.99 5.94 -11.63
N ASN A 634 -14.02 6.63 -12.11
CA ASN A 634 -14.49 7.91 -11.54
C ASN A 634 -14.96 7.79 -10.09
N ASN A 635 -15.47 6.62 -9.69
CA ASN A 635 -15.87 6.33 -8.30
C ASN A 635 -14.67 5.94 -7.41
N GLY A 636 -13.44 6.06 -7.90
CA GLY A 636 -12.20 5.78 -7.17
C GLY A 636 -11.76 4.32 -7.20
N ILE A 637 -12.57 3.39 -7.73
CA ILE A 637 -12.22 1.96 -7.83
C ILE A 637 -11.04 1.79 -8.78
N ILE A 638 -10.04 1.03 -8.36
CA ILE A 638 -8.89 0.68 -9.18
C ILE A 638 -9.14 -0.68 -9.81
N LEU A 639 -9.09 -0.74 -11.14
CA LEU A 639 -9.15 -1.98 -11.91
C LEU A 639 -7.77 -2.36 -12.40
N ILE A 640 -7.44 -3.63 -12.27
CA ILE A 640 -6.22 -4.24 -12.82
C ILE A 640 -6.64 -5.30 -13.81
N ALA A 641 -6.04 -5.26 -14.98
CA ALA A 641 -6.24 -6.26 -16.01
C ALA A 641 -4.98 -7.14 -16.11
N ASP A 642 -5.16 -8.46 -16.13
CA ASP A 642 -4.07 -9.42 -16.34
C ASP A 642 -4.49 -10.55 -17.31
N ASN A 643 -3.66 -11.59 -17.44
CA ASN A 643 -3.95 -12.72 -18.33
C ASN A 643 -5.08 -13.65 -17.86
N LYS A 644 -5.54 -13.54 -16.62
CA LYS A 644 -6.62 -14.34 -16.01
C LYS A 644 -7.92 -13.57 -15.82
N GLY A 645 -7.89 -12.23 -15.79
CA GLY A 645 -9.10 -11.42 -15.80
C GLY A 645 -8.92 -10.01 -15.28
N ILE A 646 -10.01 -9.44 -14.77
CA ILE A 646 -10.06 -8.11 -14.19
C ILE A 646 -10.16 -8.22 -12.67
N TYR A 647 -9.39 -7.44 -11.94
CA TYR A 647 -9.39 -7.39 -10.48
C TYR A 647 -9.76 -6.00 -10.00
N GLN A 648 -10.55 -5.93 -8.94
CA GLN A 648 -10.69 -4.69 -8.17
C GLN A 648 -9.61 -4.67 -7.09
N MET A 649 -8.96 -3.53 -6.89
CA MET A 649 -7.90 -3.35 -5.89
C MET A 649 -8.27 -2.25 -4.88
N ASN A 650 -7.91 -2.46 -3.62
CA ASN A 650 -7.93 -1.44 -2.59
C ASN A 650 -6.83 -0.40 -2.81
N PRO A 651 -6.98 0.81 -2.27
CA PRO A 651 -5.94 1.83 -2.31
C PRO A 651 -4.59 1.36 -1.75
N ASP A 652 -4.58 0.44 -0.78
CA ASP A 652 -3.36 -0.08 -0.13
C ASP A 652 -2.63 -1.16 -0.96
N GLY A 653 -3.15 -1.57 -2.12
CA GLY A 653 -2.57 -2.61 -2.97
C GLY A 653 -3.16 -4.00 -2.80
N THR A 654 -3.98 -4.21 -1.78
CA THR A 654 -4.63 -5.50 -1.58
C THR A 654 -5.72 -5.70 -2.63
N ILE A 655 -5.84 -6.92 -3.16
CA ILE A 655 -6.90 -7.23 -4.12
C ILE A 655 -8.23 -7.30 -3.37
N LYS A 656 -9.30 -6.71 -3.90
CA LYS A 656 -10.65 -6.89 -3.36
C LYS A 656 -11.21 -8.22 -3.81
N GLY A 657 -11.21 -8.45 -5.12
CA GLY A 657 -11.75 -9.65 -5.75
C GLY A 657 -11.50 -9.65 -7.26
N GLN A 658 -11.60 -10.83 -7.85
CA GLN A 658 -11.58 -11.01 -9.30
C GLN A 658 -13.00 -10.91 -9.85
N VAL A 659 -13.13 -10.30 -11.02
CA VAL A 659 -14.34 -10.25 -11.83
C VAL A 659 -14.07 -11.18 -13.01
N GLU A 660 -14.93 -12.18 -13.19
CA GLU A 660 -14.73 -13.21 -14.22
C GLU A 660 -14.65 -12.56 -15.60
N PHE A 661 -13.47 -12.65 -16.20
CA PHE A 661 -13.16 -12.07 -17.50
C PHE A 661 -11.99 -12.85 -18.09
N ALA A 662 -12.05 -13.19 -19.39
CA ALA A 662 -10.96 -13.90 -20.07
C ALA A 662 -9.73 -12.99 -20.25
N LYS A 663 -8.58 -13.59 -20.59
CA LYS A 663 -7.30 -12.88 -20.87
C LYS A 663 -7.51 -11.52 -21.52
N SER A 664 -6.90 -10.48 -20.92
CA SER A 664 -6.92 -9.10 -21.40
C SER A 664 -5.55 -8.67 -21.91
N ASP A 665 -5.50 -7.98 -23.05
CA ASP A 665 -4.23 -7.46 -23.59
C ASP A 665 -3.96 -6.02 -23.15
N SER A 666 -5.01 -5.24 -22.85
CA SER A 666 -4.89 -3.90 -22.26
C SER A 666 -6.23 -3.39 -21.74
N ILE A 667 -6.19 -2.44 -20.80
CA ILE A 667 -7.38 -1.77 -20.22
C ILE A 667 -7.21 -0.24 -20.30
N PHE A 668 -8.30 0.45 -20.60
CA PHE A 668 -8.35 1.89 -20.82
C PHE A 668 -9.54 2.52 -20.13
N ASN A 669 -9.35 3.69 -19.51
CA ASN A 669 -10.46 4.51 -18.97
C ASN A 669 -10.40 5.91 -19.58
N PHE A 670 -11.55 6.38 -20.07
CA PHE A 670 -11.71 7.67 -20.75
C PHE A 670 -12.42 8.73 -19.90
N GLY A 671 -12.72 8.46 -18.61
CA GLY A 671 -13.25 9.47 -17.67
C GLY A 671 -14.74 9.80 -17.81
N ASN A 672 -15.46 9.27 -18.82
CA ASN A 672 -16.91 9.42 -19.00
C ASN A 672 -17.69 8.15 -18.58
N ASN A 673 -17.22 7.43 -17.55
CA ASN A 673 -17.70 6.09 -17.18
C ASN A 673 -17.53 5.03 -18.29
N ILE A 674 -16.78 5.37 -19.34
CA ILE A 674 -16.40 4.46 -20.42
C ILE A 674 -15.04 3.86 -20.05
N THR A 675 -15.05 2.56 -19.76
CA THR A 675 -13.84 1.77 -19.55
C THR A 675 -13.87 0.61 -20.51
N TRP A 676 -12.82 0.46 -21.30
CA TRP A 676 -12.69 -0.59 -22.30
C TRP A 676 -11.54 -1.51 -21.96
N VAL A 677 -11.68 -2.74 -22.38
CA VAL A 677 -10.61 -3.73 -22.39
C VAL A 677 -10.45 -4.24 -23.81
N ALA A 678 -9.21 -4.29 -24.28
CA ALA A 678 -8.87 -4.86 -25.57
C ALA A 678 -8.32 -6.27 -25.40
N LYS A 679 -8.66 -7.12 -26.37
CA LYS A 679 -8.25 -8.51 -26.49
C LYS A 679 -7.82 -8.78 -27.92
N SER A 680 -7.21 -9.95 -28.12
CA SER A 680 -6.82 -10.44 -29.44
C SER A 680 -8.00 -10.60 -30.40
N ASP A 681 -9.23 -10.70 -29.88
CA ASP A 681 -10.47 -10.88 -30.64
C ASP A 681 -11.37 -9.63 -30.70
N GLY A 682 -11.00 -8.52 -30.06
CA GLY A 682 -11.76 -7.26 -30.19
C GLY A 682 -11.70 -6.35 -28.95
N ILE A 683 -12.63 -5.40 -28.89
CA ILE A 683 -12.76 -4.43 -27.78
C ILE A 683 -14.07 -4.69 -27.04
N TYR A 684 -14.03 -4.62 -25.72
CA TYR A 684 -15.17 -4.83 -24.84
C TYR A 684 -15.33 -3.65 -23.90
N GLU A 685 -16.56 -3.18 -23.74
CA GLU A 685 -16.88 -2.19 -22.71
C GLU A 685 -17.17 -2.89 -21.39
N LEU A 686 -16.60 -2.34 -20.31
CA LEU A 686 -16.79 -2.82 -18.96
C LEU A 686 -17.88 -2.01 -18.24
N ASN A 687 -18.61 -2.67 -17.35
CA ASN A 687 -19.46 -2.00 -16.37
C ASN A 687 -18.59 -1.23 -15.38
N THR A 688 -18.91 0.03 -15.09
CA THR A 688 -18.09 0.91 -14.22
C THR A 688 -18.79 1.31 -12.91
N GLY A 689 -20.07 0.99 -12.76
CA GLY A 689 -20.88 1.32 -11.58
C GLY A 689 -22.36 1.28 -11.91
#